data_AF-A0AB39P7Y1-F1
#
_entry.id   AF-A0AB39P7Y1-F1
#
_cell.length_a   1.000
_cell.length_b   1.000
_cell.length_c   1.000
_cell.angle_alpha   90.00
_cell.angle_beta   90.00
_cell.angle_gamma   90.00
#
_symmetry.space_group_name_H-M   'P 1'
#
loop_
_entity.id
_entity.type
_entity.pdbx_description
1 polymer ?
#
loop_
_entity_poly.entity_id
_entity_poly.type
_entity_poly.pdbx_seq_one_letter_code
_entity_poly.pdbx_strand_id
1 'polypeptide(L)'
;MRWVGRRRNAAPESGDSAAEVLARLREAGAAAEQDGRQGRPGKAVKRYRDLVAQAERAPGPDDPGTLALRHQLAHWTGESGDPDGAVQLFTRLLSERERLQGPLHQDTELARHQLAHWHGRAGRSEEAVRRYEEMHRSAEQQGRTETALNLLCDMGHWQQQAGDNAAALRTYTRMLKTAEGALGSQHQLTGIARQRYAELAGGLPFGHERGHDSLEDLVAAAAEIERSGDLPRASRMYGQIAEKCEQLYGAGSDRRLGALVSQAKAAMQTDDPDGLTEAVDCFGKVLACMELRGEGPGSPEYDTLSQQRDALAQAARKTELHIGSTAGTLLARQVEAAPGRAFGLLAREARARHIAQVFPVSGDTEDTRPHRVSVEQWRTVIQNVADQGCQVRAFYFARPDRRPIPEEIVLCERLGLLGVYVSNEGDGNVNVQAYSFRDGTAHSVSISVVNDEQPEPQPEPAPTRGPGGATAVHPEAEALGQWRSVERARSARAAEDPEAFGSYEVLERVGEGGFGRVYLCQDPDGVMVAVKTLHAEYAADASIREGFTHEVQAARRVSGRFTVPVIAADTSGETPWMAVPFVAAPSLQEVAERCGALDVATVRGIGAGIASALTAIHAEGIVHLDLKPANVLLTEDGPRVIDFGIAQIERLTEPRSGFAGTYAYASPEQIREHEQFTPASDVFSLGTLLARLALGRLPWGRKVLAVMSNICDGTPDLAGLPAELEEVVRSCLHPDPALRPTPADVAAALATGPAGAPPAPEAERFSPPPLPDEATTLIREHAALPATRRFETLVRTRREGADDTTVAARPVTGSATGDVAPEARTPDTAAQDLEAEVLAWEQEGGSKPTDQVRRECGAFAAEARSRLGDDHPLTLRLQVSHALLGCDSQGGTEHAVRVVDAAAVGLGDGHPTIQGARSLLAALRSVEPG
;
A
#
# COMPACT_ATOMS: atom_id res chain seq x y z
N MET A 1 65.20 -52.85 -6.31
CA MET A 1 64.14 -53.28 -7.26
C MET A 1 63.10 -52.18 -7.34
N ARG A 2 63.11 -51.42 -8.45
CA ARG A 2 62.08 -50.45 -8.85
C ARG A 2 61.12 -51.19 -9.79
N TRP A 3 59.81 -51.01 -9.61
CA TRP A 3 58.85 -51.14 -10.70
C TRP A 3 57.92 -49.94 -10.69
N VAL A 4 58.08 -49.13 -11.74
CA VAL A 4 57.33 -47.92 -12.05
C VAL A 4 56.12 -48.32 -12.88
N GLY A 5 54.93 -48.20 -12.32
CA GLY A 5 53.66 -48.39 -13.00
C GLY A 5 53.08 -47.05 -13.45
N ARG A 6 53.33 -46.73 -14.73
CA ARG A 6 52.74 -45.68 -15.59
C ARG A 6 51.53 -44.92 -15.00
N ARG A 7 51.75 -43.68 -14.57
CA ARG A 7 50.74 -42.62 -14.80
C ARG A 7 50.85 -42.22 -16.26
N ARG A 8 49.74 -42.31 -17.00
CA ARG A 8 49.65 -41.76 -18.35
C ARG A 8 49.97 -40.26 -18.27
N ASN A 9 51.14 -39.90 -18.77
CA ASN A 9 51.42 -38.57 -19.27
C ASN A 9 50.44 -38.32 -20.43
N ALA A 10 49.45 -37.47 -20.20
CA ALA A 10 49.09 -36.53 -21.26
C ALA A 10 50.09 -35.40 -21.09
N ALA A 11 51.10 -35.39 -21.98
CA ALA A 11 51.92 -34.21 -22.20
C ALA A 11 50.97 -33.03 -22.54
N PRO A 12 51.33 -31.78 -22.23
CA PRO A 12 50.58 -30.65 -22.74
C PRO A 12 50.55 -30.78 -24.27
N GLU A 13 49.35 -30.93 -24.84
CA GLU A 13 49.20 -30.87 -26.28
C GLU A 13 49.70 -29.49 -26.72
N SER A 14 50.72 -29.53 -27.58
CA SER A 14 51.10 -28.51 -28.55
C SER A 14 50.92 -27.05 -28.16
N GLY A 15 52.05 -26.36 -27.89
CA GLY A 15 52.26 -24.98 -28.34
C GLY A 15 51.35 -23.87 -27.81
N ASP A 16 50.40 -24.17 -26.93
CA ASP A 16 49.46 -23.17 -26.44
C ASP A 16 50.17 -22.21 -25.48
N SER A 17 50.15 -20.93 -25.84
CA SER A 17 50.52 -19.81 -25.00
C SER A 17 49.71 -19.80 -23.69
N ALA A 18 50.26 -19.20 -22.63
CA ALA A 18 49.54 -19.02 -21.36
C ALA A 18 48.17 -18.32 -21.56
N ALA A 19 48.03 -17.50 -22.61
CA ALA A 19 46.79 -16.85 -23.00
C ALA A 19 45.73 -17.85 -23.51
N GLU A 20 46.12 -18.85 -24.31
CA GLU A 20 45.22 -19.91 -24.82
C GLU A 20 44.78 -20.88 -23.72
N VAL A 21 45.64 -21.12 -22.73
CA VAL A 21 45.26 -21.86 -21.51
C VAL A 21 44.22 -21.05 -20.71
N LEU A 22 44.44 -19.75 -20.50
CA LEU A 22 43.50 -18.88 -19.79
C LEU A 22 42.15 -18.74 -20.52
N ALA A 23 42.14 -18.64 -21.84
CA ALA A 23 40.91 -18.58 -22.63
C ALA A 23 40.04 -19.84 -22.43
N ARG A 24 40.63 -21.03 -22.52
CA ARG A 24 39.94 -22.29 -22.27
C ARG A 24 39.44 -22.41 -20.83
N LEU A 25 40.22 -21.96 -19.86
CA LEU A 25 39.79 -21.94 -18.45
C LEU A 25 38.61 -20.99 -18.22
N ARG A 26 38.55 -19.85 -18.92
CA ARG A 26 37.39 -18.94 -18.85
C ARG A 26 36.14 -19.55 -19.47
N GLU A 27 36.24 -20.17 -20.64
CA GLU A 27 35.12 -20.85 -21.29
C GLU A 27 34.58 -22.00 -20.41
N ALA A 28 35.47 -22.82 -19.86
CA ALA A 28 35.08 -23.88 -18.93
C ALA A 28 34.52 -23.33 -17.61
N GLY A 29 34.99 -22.15 -17.19
CA GLY A 29 34.43 -21.38 -16.08
C GLY A 29 32.98 -20.96 -16.33
N ALA A 30 32.64 -20.46 -17.52
CA ALA A 30 31.27 -20.10 -17.87
C ALA A 30 30.31 -21.30 -17.82
N ALA A 31 30.77 -22.48 -18.26
CA ALA A 31 30.00 -23.72 -18.15
C ALA A 31 29.82 -24.20 -16.69
N ALA A 32 30.79 -23.93 -15.82
CA ALA A 32 30.66 -24.21 -14.38
C ALA A 32 29.68 -23.23 -13.71
N GLU A 33 29.67 -21.98 -14.15
CA GLU A 33 28.74 -20.94 -13.68
C GLU A 33 27.29 -21.26 -14.07
N GLN A 34 27.08 -21.65 -15.33
CA GLN A 34 25.77 -22.06 -15.83
C GLN A 34 25.20 -23.25 -15.05
N ASP A 35 26.05 -24.21 -14.66
CA ASP A 35 25.65 -25.31 -13.79
C ASP A 35 25.11 -24.81 -12.45
N GLY A 36 25.79 -23.84 -11.86
CA GLY A 36 25.39 -23.22 -10.61
C GLY A 36 24.04 -22.50 -10.73
N ARG A 37 23.87 -21.66 -11.75
CA ARG A 37 22.61 -20.91 -12.00
C ARG A 37 21.42 -21.80 -12.33
N GLN A 38 21.64 -22.99 -12.85
CA GLN A 38 20.60 -24.01 -13.03
C GLN A 38 20.26 -24.78 -11.73
N GLY A 39 20.60 -24.22 -10.57
CA GLY A 39 20.33 -24.83 -9.27
C GLY A 39 21.24 -26.03 -8.94
N ARG A 40 22.44 -26.14 -9.54
CA ARG A 40 23.37 -27.26 -9.31
C ARG A 40 24.72 -26.80 -8.73
N PRO A 41 24.73 -26.10 -7.56
CA PRO A 41 25.92 -25.49 -7.01
C PRO A 41 27.01 -26.52 -6.66
N GLY A 42 26.66 -27.73 -6.21
CA GLY A 42 27.65 -28.79 -5.97
C GLY A 42 28.41 -29.26 -7.22
N LYS A 43 27.78 -29.20 -8.41
CA LYS A 43 28.46 -29.49 -9.69
C LYS A 43 29.39 -28.34 -10.07
N ALA A 44 28.94 -27.10 -9.89
CA ALA A 44 29.76 -25.91 -10.09
C ALA A 44 31.02 -25.95 -9.22
N VAL A 45 30.89 -26.24 -7.91
CA VAL A 45 32.02 -26.39 -6.98
C VAL A 45 33.03 -27.42 -7.46
N LYS A 46 32.57 -28.59 -7.92
CA LYS A 46 33.47 -29.63 -8.43
C LYS A 46 34.23 -29.15 -9.66
N ARG A 47 33.54 -28.52 -10.62
CA ARG A 47 34.17 -27.98 -11.84
C ARG A 47 35.15 -26.85 -11.54
N TYR A 48 34.78 -25.88 -10.71
CA TYR A 48 35.67 -24.80 -10.32
C TYR A 48 36.88 -25.30 -9.54
N ARG A 49 36.75 -26.34 -8.71
CA ARG A 49 37.89 -26.97 -8.03
C ARG A 49 38.89 -27.57 -9.03
N ASP A 50 38.38 -28.24 -10.07
CA ASP A 50 39.21 -28.80 -11.13
C ASP A 50 39.87 -27.71 -12.00
N LEU A 51 39.17 -26.59 -12.23
CA LEU A 51 39.70 -25.43 -12.98
C LEU A 51 40.77 -24.68 -12.19
N VAL A 52 40.56 -24.43 -10.90
CA VAL A 52 41.57 -23.82 -10.01
C VAL A 52 42.84 -24.68 -9.99
N ALA A 53 42.69 -26.01 -9.85
CA ALA A 53 43.84 -26.92 -9.84
C ALA A 53 44.61 -26.95 -11.19
N GLN A 54 43.97 -26.61 -12.30
CA GLN A 54 44.62 -26.46 -13.61
C GLN A 54 45.29 -25.08 -13.74
N ALA A 55 44.61 -24.01 -13.32
CA ALA A 55 45.10 -22.64 -13.32
C ALA A 55 46.35 -22.46 -12.44
N GLU A 56 46.39 -23.15 -11.29
CA GLU A 56 47.54 -23.15 -10.39
C GLU A 56 48.80 -23.79 -11.00
N ARG A 57 48.66 -24.70 -11.99
CA ARG A 57 49.79 -25.40 -12.61
C ARG A 57 50.37 -24.69 -13.83
N ALA A 58 49.55 -24.00 -14.61
CA ALA A 58 49.96 -23.42 -15.90
C ALA A 58 50.13 -21.89 -15.81
N PRO A 59 49.08 -21.09 -15.59
CA PRO A 59 49.21 -19.66 -15.24
C PRO A 59 49.97 -19.40 -13.94
N GLY A 60 49.80 -20.27 -12.94
CA GLY A 60 50.41 -20.16 -11.62
C GLY A 60 49.42 -19.68 -10.54
N PRO A 61 49.74 -19.87 -9.25
CA PRO A 61 48.83 -19.58 -8.13
C PRO A 61 48.59 -18.09 -7.89
N ASP A 62 49.52 -17.23 -8.32
CA ASP A 62 49.47 -15.77 -8.14
C ASP A 62 48.89 -15.05 -9.37
N ASP A 63 48.51 -15.79 -10.43
CA ASP A 63 47.93 -15.23 -11.64
C ASP A 63 46.51 -14.65 -11.38
N PRO A 64 46.17 -13.46 -11.90
CA PRO A 64 44.85 -12.85 -11.70
C PRO A 64 43.68 -13.73 -12.14
N GLY A 65 43.84 -14.53 -13.22
CA GLY A 65 42.85 -15.49 -13.67
C GLY A 65 42.65 -16.64 -12.69
N THR A 66 43.73 -17.11 -12.06
CA THR A 66 43.66 -18.11 -10.97
C THR A 66 42.93 -17.56 -9.75
N LEU A 67 43.20 -16.31 -9.36
CA LEU A 67 42.50 -15.65 -8.25
C LEU A 67 41.00 -15.42 -8.54
N ALA A 68 40.64 -15.15 -9.80
CA ALA A 68 39.24 -15.06 -10.22
C ALA A 68 38.53 -16.44 -10.13
N LEU A 69 39.17 -17.52 -10.54
CA LEU A 69 38.62 -18.87 -10.40
C LEU A 69 38.49 -19.30 -8.92
N ARG A 70 39.44 -18.92 -8.06
CA ARG A 70 39.35 -19.14 -6.60
C ARG A 70 38.19 -18.36 -5.97
N HIS A 71 37.92 -17.14 -6.44
CA HIS A 71 36.74 -16.36 -6.03
C HIS A 71 35.45 -17.12 -6.35
N GLN A 72 35.31 -17.59 -7.59
CA GLN A 72 34.13 -18.34 -8.02
C GLN A 72 33.98 -19.66 -7.26
N LEU A 73 35.07 -20.38 -7.02
CA LEU A 73 35.06 -21.58 -6.17
C LEU A 73 34.54 -21.27 -4.76
N ALA A 74 35.00 -20.17 -4.14
CA ALA A 74 34.56 -19.77 -2.81
C ALA A 74 33.07 -19.41 -2.77
N HIS A 75 32.59 -18.62 -3.74
CA HIS A 75 31.18 -18.26 -3.88
C HIS A 75 30.27 -19.49 -4.03
N TRP A 76 30.55 -20.37 -5.00
CA TRP A 76 29.75 -21.56 -5.23
C TRP A 76 29.85 -22.58 -4.09
N THR A 77 30.92 -22.57 -3.30
CA THR A 77 31.03 -23.39 -2.07
C THR A 77 29.98 -22.95 -1.06
N GLY A 78 29.83 -21.65 -0.85
CA GLY A 78 28.79 -21.09 0.01
C GLY A 78 27.38 -21.40 -0.49
N GLU A 79 27.12 -21.16 -1.78
CA GLU A 79 25.82 -21.44 -2.41
C GLU A 79 25.49 -22.94 -2.45
N SER A 80 26.49 -23.82 -2.33
CA SER A 80 26.26 -25.27 -2.18
C SER A 80 25.80 -25.69 -0.77
N GLY A 81 25.66 -24.73 0.15
CA GLY A 81 25.27 -24.96 1.54
C GLY A 81 26.43 -25.08 2.52
N ASP A 82 27.66 -24.69 2.13
CA ASP A 82 28.84 -24.68 2.99
C ASP A 82 29.37 -23.24 3.20
N PRO A 83 28.66 -22.40 3.99
CA PRO A 83 29.06 -21.02 4.23
C PRO A 83 30.37 -20.93 5.02
N ASP A 84 30.67 -21.90 5.88
CA ASP A 84 31.95 -21.97 6.60
C ASP A 84 33.14 -22.26 5.69
N GLY A 85 32.97 -23.16 4.72
CA GLY A 85 33.95 -23.39 3.66
C GLY A 85 34.18 -22.15 2.81
N ALA A 86 33.12 -21.41 2.47
CA ALA A 86 33.24 -20.14 1.76
C ALA A 86 34.03 -19.10 2.56
N VAL A 87 33.74 -18.93 3.86
CA VAL A 87 34.50 -18.03 4.75
C VAL A 87 35.99 -18.37 4.75
N GLN A 88 36.35 -19.65 4.88
CA GLN A 88 37.75 -20.09 4.86
C GLN A 88 38.45 -19.78 3.53
N LEU A 89 37.77 -20.02 2.40
CA LEU A 89 38.31 -19.76 1.07
C LEU A 89 38.45 -18.26 0.80
N PHE A 90 37.44 -17.44 1.16
CA PHE A 90 37.50 -15.98 1.02
C PHE A 90 38.52 -15.35 1.95
N THR A 91 38.74 -15.90 3.16
CA THR A 91 39.79 -15.42 4.07
C THR A 91 41.18 -15.58 3.43
N ARG A 92 41.47 -16.76 2.88
CA ARG A 92 42.75 -17.02 2.20
C ARG A 92 42.90 -16.16 0.95
N LEU A 93 41.86 -16.09 0.13
CA LEU A 93 41.85 -15.30 -1.09
C LEU A 93 42.06 -13.80 -0.81
N LEU A 94 41.44 -13.26 0.24
CA LEU A 94 41.60 -11.87 0.63
C LEU A 94 43.05 -11.56 1.02
N SER A 95 43.67 -12.40 1.86
CA SER A 95 45.09 -12.22 2.23
C SER A 95 46.03 -12.26 1.02
N GLU A 96 45.75 -13.12 0.04
CA GLU A 96 46.53 -13.20 -1.20
C GLU A 96 46.32 -11.96 -2.08
N ARG A 97 45.07 -11.52 -2.27
CA ARG A 97 44.73 -10.33 -3.06
C ARG A 97 45.27 -9.05 -2.44
N GLU A 98 45.26 -8.92 -1.11
CA GLU A 98 45.87 -7.78 -0.42
C GLU A 98 47.40 -7.73 -0.62
N ARG A 99 48.07 -8.89 -0.60
CA ARG A 99 49.52 -8.99 -0.86
C ARG A 99 49.89 -8.68 -2.31
N LEU A 100 49.12 -9.19 -3.27
CA LEU A 100 49.45 -9.17 -4.70
C LEU A 100 48.91 -7.94 -5.44
N GLN A 101 47.66 -7.58 -5.16
CA GLN A 101 46.92 -6.52 -5.88
C GLN A 101 46.79 -5.24 -5.04
N GLY A 102 46.98 -5.35 -3.72
CA GLY A 102 46.83 -4.25 -2.79
C GLY A 102 45.42 -4.13 -2.19
N PRO A 103 45.28 -3.39 -1.07
CA PRO A 103 44.04 -3.34 -0.29
C PRO A 103 42.89 -2.59 -0.97
N LEU A 104 43.19 -1.67 -1.90
CA LEU A 104 42.22 -0.82 -2.62
C LEU A 104 41.85 -1.35 -4.01
N HIS A 105 42.43 -2.48 -4.43
CA HIS A 105 42.10 -3.07 -5.71
C HIS A 105 40.64 -3.54 -5.70
N GLN A 106 39.87 -3.23 -6.75
CA GLN A 106 38.42 -3.52 -6.84
C GLN A 106 38.07 -4.96 -6.46
N ASP A 107 38.91 -5.87 -6.92
CA ASP A 107 38.80 -7.31 -6.80
C ASP A 107 39.15 -7.80 -5.36
N THR A 108 39.98 -7.03 -4.63
CA THR A 108 40.26 -7.20 -3.20
C THR A 108 39.10 -6.69 -2.34
N GLU A 109 38.54 -5.53 -2.70
CA GLU A 109 37.34 -4.97 -2.05
C GLU A 109 36.14 -5.93 -2.21
N LEU A 110 35.94 -6.49 -3.41
CA LEU A 110 34.90 -7.50 -3.64
C LEU A 110 35.09 -8.75 -2.78
N ALA A 111 36.33 -9.24 -2.65
CA ALA A 111 36.62 -10.38 -1.77
C ALA A 111 36.35 -10.05 -0.28
N ARG A 112 36.58 -8.80 0.15
CA ARG A 112 36.29 -8.33 1.52
C ARG A 112 34.78 -8.25 1.77
N HIS A 113 34.01 -7.75 0.80
CA HIS A 113 32.54 -7.73 0.84
C HIS A 113 31.97 -9.14 0.90
N GLN A 114 32.40 -10.04 0.02
CA GLN A 114 31.96 -11.44 0.00
C GLN A 114 32.29 -12.16 1.31
N LEU A 115 33.47 -11.92 1.88
CA LEU A 115 33.83 -12.48 3.19
C LEU A 115 32.84 -12.03 4.28
N ALA A 116 32.48 -10.75 4.34
CA ALA A 116 31.49 -10.24 5.27
C ALA A 116 30.10 -10.88 5.07
N HIS A 117 29.65 -11.01 3.81
CA HIS A 117 28.39 -11.67 3.47
C HIS A 117 28.37 -13.13 3.95
N TRP A 118 29.42 -13.90 3.67
CA TRP A 118 29.48 -15.32 4.06
C TRP A 118 29.65 -15.52 5.57
N HIS A 119 30.24 -14.57 6.29
CA HIS A 119 30.17 -14.56 7.76
C HIS A 119 28.72 -14.47 8.25
N GLY A 120 27.92 -13.58 7.67
CA GLY A 120 26.50 -13.46 8.00
C GLY A 120 25.71 -14.72 7.68
N ARG A 121 25.90 -15.29 6.48
CA ARG A 121 25.27 -16.56 6.06
C ARG A 121 25.68 -17.76 6.91
N ALA A 122 26.85 -17.73 7.53
CA ALA A 122 27.30 -18.72 8.52
C ALA A 122 26.71 -18.50 9.93
N GLY A 123 25.75 -17.57 10.08
CA GLY A 123 25.12 -17.22 11.36
C GLY A 123 25.97 -16.30 12.25
N ARG A 124 27.04 -15.69 11.72
CA ARG A 124 27.93 -14.77 12.45
C ARG A 124 27.58 -13.31 12.11
N SER A 125 26.32 -12.93 12.29
CA SER A 125 25.80 -11.61 11.91
C SER A 125 26.57 -10.44 12.55
N GLU A 126 27.01 -10.58 13.81
CA GLU A 126 27.85 -9.56 14.47
C GLU A 126 29.21 -9.36 13.77
N GLU A 127 29.83 -10.45 13.32
CA GLU A 127 31.10 -10.40 12.57
C GLU A 127 30.91 -9.77 11.18
N ALA A 128 29.79 -10.06 10.53
CA ALA A 128 29.42 -9.41 9.27
C ALA A 128 29.26 -7.89 9.46
N VAL A 129 28.51 -7.46 10.48
CA VAL A 129 28.30 -6.04 10.82
C VAL A 129 29.64 -5.34 11.09
N ARG A 130 30.53 -5.93 11.91
CA ARG A 130 31.87 -5.35 12.16
C ARG A 130 32.66 -5.13 10.87
N ARG A 131 32.64 -6.10 9.96
CA ARG A 131 33.35 -6.01 8.67
C ARG A 131 32.73 -4.97 7.74
N TYR A 132 31.40 -4.90 7.65
CA TYR A 132 30.71 -3.85 6.89
C TYR A 132 31.00 -2.45 7.45
N GLU A 133 31.07 -2.31 8.76
CA GLU A 133 31.41 -1.04 9.42
C GLU A 133 32.85 -0.59 9.10
N GLU A 134 33.82 -1.51 9.11
CA GLU A 134 35.21 -1.21 8.73
C GLU A 134 35.33 -0.77 7.26
N MET A 135 34.64 -1.47 6.35
CA MET A 135 34.59 -1.10 4.94
C MET A 135 33.91 0.26 4.75
N HIS A 136 32.82 0.52 5.47
CA HIS A 136 32.09 1.79 5.42
C HIS A 136 32.98 2.95 5.88
N ARG A 137 33.67 2.82 7.02
CA ARG A 137 34.62 3.83 7.50
C ARG A 137 35.73 4.14 6.49
N SER A 138 36.27 3.11 5.84
CA SER A 138 37.28 3.27 4.80
C SER A 138 36.72 4.00 3.56
N ALA A 139 35.50 3.65 3.12
CA ALA A 139 34.83 4.31 2.00
C ALA A 139 34.51 5.79 2.30
N GLU A 140 34.06 6.11 3.52
CA GLU A 140 33.81 7.48 3.97
C GLU A 140 35.09 8.32 3.98
N GLN A 141 36.20 7.80 4.52
CA GLN A 141 37.50 8.49 4.53
C GLN A 141 38.04 8.80 3.13
N GLN A 142 37.67 7.98 2.15
CA GLN A 142 38.06 8.12 0.75
C GLN A 142 37.06 8.95 -0.06
N GLY A 143 35.98 9.44 0.54
CA GLY A 143 34.94 10.22 -0.15
C GLY A 143 34.10 9.41 -1.14
N ARG A 144 34.04 8.08 -1.01
CA ARG A 144 33.26 7.19 -1.89
C ARG A 144 31.81 7.05 -1.41
N THR A 145 31.03 8.10 -1.60
CA THR A 145 29.66 8.26 -1.06
C THR A 145 28.72 7.10 -1.38
N GLU A 146 28.57 6.72 -2.66
CA GLU A 146 27.67 5.63 -3.05
C GLU A 146 28.10 4.28 -2.46
N THR A 147 29.41 4.01 -2.44
CA THR A 147 29.94 2.78 -1.81
C THR A 147 29.66 2.79 -0.31
N ALA A 148 29.85 3.92 0.37
CA ALA A 148 29.56 4.07 1.79
C ALA A 148 28.07 3.82 2.10
N LEU A 149 27.15 4.29 1.25
CA LEU A 149 25.71 4.09 1.39
C LEU A 149 25.28 2.63 1.15
N ASN A 150 25.83 1.97 0.13
CA ASN A 150 25.60 0.54 -0.10
C ASN A 150 26.06 -0.31 1.09
N LEU A 151 27.21 0.02 1.67
CA LEU A 151 27.72 -0.66 2.87
C LEU A 151 26.85 -0.42 4.11
N LEU A 152 26.20 0.75 4.24
CA LEU A 152 25.20 0.99 5.29
C LEU A 152 23.95 0.13 5.07
N CYS A 153 23.51 -0.06 3.82
CA CYS A 153 22.37 -0.92 3.50
C CYS A 153 22.62 -2.36 3.94
N ASP A 154 23.78 -2.92 3.56
CA ASP A 154 24.20 -4.28 3.91
C ASP A 154 24.38 -4.45 5.43
N MET A 155 24.97 -3.45 6.09
CA MET A 155 25.13 -3.45 7.54
C MET A 155 23.78 -3.46 8.27
N GLY A 156 22.83 -2.63 7.82
CA GLY A 156 21.48 -2.59 8.39
C GLY A 156 20.75 -3.92 8.22
N HIS A 157 20.91 -4.57 7.06
CA HIS A 157 20.29 -5.87 6.81
C HIS A 157 20.79 -6.94 7.80
N TRP A 158 22.11 -7.03 8.02
CA TRP A 158 22.66 -7.99 8.97
C TRP A 158 22.35 -7.66 10.43
N GLN A 159 22.16 -6.38 10.78
CA GLN A 159 21.64 -5.97 12.09
C GLN A 159 20.20 -6.46 12.31
N GLN A 160 19.33 -6.38 11.29
CA GLN A 160 17.97 -6.96 11.36
C GLN A 160 17.99 -8.47 11.50
N GLN A 161 18.84 -9.17 10.73
CA GLN A 161 18.99 -10.63 10.84
C GLN A 161 19.54 -11.06 12.20
N ALA A 162 20.29 -10.20 12.89
CA ALA A 162 20.71 -10.42 14.27
C ALA A 162 19.60 -10.11 15.31
N GLY A 163 18.46 -9.56 14.88
CA GLY A 163 17.36 -9.13 15.75
C GLY A 163 17.53 -7.74 16.36
N ASP A 164 18.61 -7.00 16.03
CA ASP A 164 18.84 -5.64 16.52
C ASP A 164 18.21 -4.59 15.58
N ASN A 165 16.88 -4.58 15.56
CA ASN A 165 16.10 -3.62 14.78
C ASN A 165 16.39 -2.16 15.17
N ALA A 166 16.77 -1.90 16.42
CA ALA A 166 17.12 -0.55 16.87
C ALA A 166 18.43 -0.07 16.23
N ALA A 167 19.45 -0.93 16.12
CA ALA A 167 20.67 -0.61 15.39
C ALA A 167 20.43 -0.45 13.90
N ALA A 168 19.67 -1.36 13.29
CA ALA A 168 19.31 -1.29 11.88
C ALA A 168 18.57 0.02 11.55
N LEU A 169 17.64 0.45 12.40
CA LEU A 169 16.91 1.70 12.21
C LEU A 169 17.84 2.91 12.25
N ARG A 170 18.79 2.96 13.20
CA ARG A 170 19.82 4.02 13.25
C ARG A 170 20.69 4.02 11.98
N THR A 171 21.05 2.84 11.51
CA THR A 171 21.84 2.66 10.28
C THR A 171 21.08 3.17 9.05
N TYR A 172 19.81 2.80 8.87
CA TYR A 172 18.99 3.27 7.76
C TYR A 172 18.65 4.76 7.86
N THR A 173 18.48 5.29 9.07
CA THR A 173 18.36 6.75 9.29
C THR A 173 19.60 7.49 8.79
N ARG A 174 20.79 6.99 9.14
CA ARG A 174 22.06 7.57 8.67
C ARG A 174 22.20 7.46 7.15
N MET A 175 21.87 6.30 6.60
CA MET A 175 21.90 6.07 5.15
C MET A 175 20.99 7.06 4.42
N LEU A 176 19.75 7.22 4.88
CA LEU A 176 18.77 8.13 4.29
C LEU A 176 19.24 9.58 4.34
N LYS A 177 19.67 10.05 5.52
CA LYS A 177 20.19 11.42 5.69
C LYS A 177 21.39 11.70 4.77
N THR A 178 22.33 10.76 4.68
CA THR A 178 23.51 10.93 3.83
C THR A 178 23.15 10.85 2.34
N ALA A 179 22.23 9.97 1.95
CA ALA A 179 21.79 9.84 0.56
C ALA A 179 21.04 11.09 0.09
N GLU A 180 20.12 11.63 0.91
CA GLU A 180 19.40 12.87 0.59
C GLU A 180 20.34 14.07 0.51
N GLY A 181 21.28 14.19 1.45
CA GLY A 181 22.21 15.31 1.49
C GLY A 181 23.29 15.28 0.41
N ALA A 182 23.74 14.10 -0.02
CA ALA A 182 24.88 13.97 -0.94
C ALA A 182 24.49 13.59 -2.38
N LEU A 183 23.39 12.85 -2.57
CA LEU A 183 22.95 12.34 -3.88
C LEU A 183 21.60 12.92 -4.34
N GLY A 184 20.83 13.51 -3.43
CA GLY A 184 19.53 14.12 -3.72
C GLY A 184 18.34 13.17 -3.61
N SER A 185 17.12 13.73 -3.69
CA SER A 185 15.86 13.03 -3.41
C SER A 185 15.45 12.00 -4.46
N GLN A 186 15.91 12.15 -5.71
CA GLN A 186 15.55 11.31 -6.85
C GLN A 186 16.56 10.16 -7.11
N HIS A 187 17.65 10.11 -6.35
CA HIS A 187 18.69 9.10 -6.55
C HIS A 187 18.21 7.71 -6.09
N GLN A 188 18.54 6.66 -6.84
CA GLN A 188 18.10 5.28 -6.55
C GLN A 188 18.44 4.85 -5.09
N LEU A 189 19.65 5.15 -4.62
CA LEU A 189 20.07 4.85 -3.24
C LEU A 189 19.27 5.60 -2.18
N THR A 190 18.77 6.79 -2.49
CA THR A 190 17.88 7.55 -1.61
C THR A 190 16.52 6.85 -1.50
N GLY A 191 15.99 6.35 -2.63
CA GLY A 191 14.78 5.52 -2.66
C GLY A 191 14.95 4.22 -1.85
N ILE A 192 16.08 3.52 -2.01
CA ILE A 192 16.40 2.31 -1.23
C ILE A 192 16.50 2.63 0.26
N ALA A 193 17.16 3.72 0.65
CA ALA A 193 17.27 4.13 2.05
C ALA A 193 15.90 4.47 2.65
N ARG A 194 15.01 5.12 1.89
CA ARG A 194 13.62 5.39 2.28
C ARG A 194 12.86 4.11 2.53
N GLN A 195 12.89 3.18 1.56
CA GLN A 195 12.22 1.90 1.69
C GLN A 195 12.71 1.13 2.93
N ARG A 196 14.03 0.98 3.10
CA ARG A 196 14.60 0.24 4.25
C ARG A 196 14.29 0.87 5.59
N TYR A 197 14.26 2.20 5.67
CA TYR A 197 13.81 2.89 6.87
C TYR A 197 12.31 2.63 7.12
N ALA A 198 11.45 2.80 6.10
CA ALA A 198 10.01 2.65 6.22
C ALA A 198 9.58 1.23 6.61
N GLU A 199 10.21 0.21 6.02
CA GLU A 199 9.99 -1.21 6.34
C GLU A 199 10.22 -1.50 7.84
N LEU A 200 11.16 -0.78 8.46
CA LEU A 200 11.56 -1.02 9.85
C LEU A 200 10.90 -0.08 10.86
N ALA A 201 10.60 1.17 10.46
CA ALA A 201 10.04 2.21 11.31
C ALA A 201 8.51 2.33 11.22
N GLY A 202 7.89 1.73 10.20
CA GLY A 202 6.46 1.88 9.91
C GLY A 202 6.07 3.21 9.25
N GLY A 203 7.04 3.98 8.73
CA GLY A 203 6.85 5.28 8.06
C GLY A 203 8.19 5.96 7.75
N LEU A 204 8.21 7.04 6.96
CA LEU A 204 9.43 7.81 6.63
C LEU A 204 9.69 8.97 7.61
N PRO A 205 10.95 9.37 7.84
CA PRO A 205 11.27 10.48 8.75
C PRO A 205 11.20 11.85 8.06
N PHE A 206 11.23 11.88 6.72
CA PHE A 206 11.23 13.09 5.89
C PHE A 206 10.22 12.94 4.76
N GLY A 207 9.39 13.98 4.58
CA GLY A 207 8.25 14.00 3.66
C GLY A 207 8.67 13.88 2.20
N HIS A 208 7.80 13.26 1.40
CA HIS A 208 7.94 13.19 -0.04
C HIS A 208 7.74 14.59 -0.65
N GLU A 209 8.66 14.99 -1.53
CA GLU A 209 8.43 16.11 -2.44
C GLU A 209 7.24 15.77 -3.35
N ARG A 210 6.22 16.64 -3.28
CA ARG A 210 4.94 16.69 -4.01
C ARG A 210 3.77 15.93 -3.36
N GLY A 211 3.31 16.48 -2.23
CA GLY A 211 1.97 16.27 -1.68
C GLY A 211 1.95 16.05 -0.17
N HIS A 212 2.02 17.12 0.62
CA HIS A 212 1.65 17.31 2.05
C HIS A 212 2.14 16.28 3.10
N ASP A 213 2.79 16.59 4.23
CA ASP A 213 3.15 17.84 4.90
C ASP A 213 4.46 17.61 5.68
N SER A 214 5.48 18.42 5.42
CA SER A 214 6.59 18.59 6.35
C SER A 214 6.08 19.15 7.69
N LEU A 215 6.88 19.06 8.76
CA LEU A 215 6.54 19.74 10.02
C LEU A 215 6.30 21.25 9.80
N GLU A 216 6.95 21.84 8.79
CA GLU A 216 6.76 23.23 8.37
C GLU A 216 5.41 23.44 7.67
N ASP A 217 4.95 22.48 6.88
CA ASP A 217 3.63 22.53 6.23
C ASP A 217 2.50 22.33 7.25
N LEU A 218 2.67 21.46 8.25
CA LEU A 218 1.72 21.33 9.36
C LEU A 218 1.64 22.63 10.18
N VAL A 219 2.77 23.29 10.43
CA VAL A 219 2.81 24.59 11.09
C VAL A 219 2.15 25.67 10.22
N ALA A 220 2.37 25.65 8.91
CA ALA A 220 1.75 26.59 7.97
C ALA A 220 0.22 26.38 7.87
N ALA A 221 -0.24 25.13 7.84
CA ALA A 221 -1.64 24.77 7.85
C ALA A 221 -2.32 25.17 9.17
N ALA A 222 -1.69 24.90 10.31
CA ALA A 222 -2.17 25.35 11.62
C ALA A 222 -2.27 26.89 11.68
N ALA A 223 -1.29 27.61 11.11
CA ALA A 223 -1.29 29.07 11.05
C ALA A 223 -2.34 29.66 10.08
N GLU A 224 -2.66 28.97 8.98
CA GLU A 224 -3.77 29.35 8.09
C GLU A 224 -5.12 29.17 8.80
N ILE A 225 -5.28 28.05 9.51
CA ILE A 225 -6.48 27.79 10.30
C ILE A 225 -6.64 28.81 11.43
N GLU A 226 -5.54 29.18 12.11
CA GLU A 226 -5.53 30.27 13.11
C GLU A 226 -5.99 31.60 12.48
N ARG A 227 -5.48 31.95 11.29
CA ARG A 227 -5.88 33.18 10.56
C ARG A 227 -7.33 33.14 10.08
N SER A 228 -7.86 31.95 9.79
CA SER A 228 -9.26 31.77 9.39
C SER A 228 -10.26 31.91 10.55
N GLY A 229 -9.77 31.91 11.80
CA GLY A 229 -10.57 32.09 13.01
C GLY A 229 -11.02 30.79 13.69
N ASP A 230 -10.68 29.61 13.16
CA ASP A 230 -10.93 28.32 13.83
C ASP A 230 -9.82 28.01 14.85
N LEU A 231 -9.77 28.84 15.88
CA LEU A 231 -8.77 28.82 16.93
C LEU A 231 -8.72 27.49 17.72
N PRO A 232 -9.85 26.80 18.04
CA PRO A 232 -9.81 25.50 18.69
C PRO A 232 -9.13 24.42 17.83
N ARG A 233 -9.36 24.43 16.51
CA ARG A 233 -8.70 23.50 15.59
C ARG A 233 -7.21 23.81 15.43
N ALA A 234 -6.86 25.09 15.34
CA ALA A 234 -5.46 25.52 15.32
C ALA A 234 -4.70 25.09 16.59
N SER A 235 -5.30 25.27 17.78
CA SER A 235 -4.72 24.82 19.06
C SER A 235 -4.41 23.32 19.05
N ARG A 236 -5.38 22.48 18.66
CA ARG A 236 -5.17 21.01 18.56
C ARG A 236 -4.04 20.64 17.60
N MET A 237 -3.97 21.31 16.44
CA MET A 237 -2.90 21.05 15.47
C MET A 237 -1.53 21.44 16.01
N TYR A 238 -1.39 22.59 16.68
CA TYR A 238 -0.14 22.97 17.32
C TYR A 238 0.27 22.00 18.45
N GLY A 239 -0.69 21.45 19.19
CA GLY A 239 -0.44 20.39 20.18
C GLY A 239 0.10 19.09 19.57
N GLN A 240 -0.50 18.63 18.47
CA GLN A 240 -0.02 17.47 17.72
C GLN A 240 1.38 17.72 17.13
N ILE A 241 1.65 18.92 16.64
CA ILE A 241 2.98 19.33 16.15
C ILE A 241 3.98 19.32 17.31
N ALA A 242 3.62 19.79 18.51
CA ALA A 242 4.49 19.76 19.68
C ALA A 242 4.84 18.33 20.12
N GLU A 243 3.88 17.41 20.14
CA GLU A 243 4.12 15.98 20.42
C GLU A 243 5.04 15.33 19.38
N LYS A 244 4.80 15.63 18.10
CA LYS A 244 5.65 15.15 17.00
C LYS A 244 7.07 15.73 17.09
N CYS A 245 7.21 17.00 17.48
CA CYS A 245 8.50 17.64 17.74
C CYS A 245 9.25 16.99 18.91
N GLU A 246 8.55 16.61 19.98
CA GLU A 246 9.17 15.90 21.11
C GLU A 246 9.70 14.54 20.70
N GLN A 247 8.93 13.76 19.93
CA GLN A 247 9.32 12.45 19.45
C GLN A 247 10.55 12.51 18.52
N LEU A 248 10.63 13.55 17.67
CA LEU A 248 11.67 13.67 16.65
C LEU A 248 12.92 14.40 17.14
N TYR A 249 12.77 15.43 17.98
CA TYR A 249 13.86 16.35 18.37
C TYR A 249 14.13 16.38 19.88
N GLY A 250 13.33 15.67 20.67
CA GLY A 250 13.45 15.60 22.12
C GLY A 250 12.65 16.67 22.86
N ALA A 251 12.46 16.41 24.16
CA ALA A 251 11.53 17.13 25.02
C ALA A 251 11.86 18.61 25.25
N GLY A 252 13.12 19.03 25.09
CA GLY A 252 13.56 20.42 25.27
C GLY A 252 13.84 21.17 23.97
N SER A 253 13.44 20.64 22.81
CA SER A 253 13.79 21.22 21.50
C SER A 253 13.13 22.58 21.21
N ASP A 254 13.83 23.46 20.47
CA ASP A 254 13.30 24.76 20.02
C ASP A 254 11.99 24.61 19.21
N ARG A 255 11.91 23.55 18.40
CA ARG A 255 10.72 23.27 17.56
C ARG A 255 9.51 22.88 18.39
N ARG A 256 9.70 22.13 19.48
CA ARG A 256 8.64 21.83 20.44
C ARG A 256 8.19 23.09 21.19
N LEU A 257 9.14 23.88 21.67
CA LEU A 257 8.84 25.13 22.38
C LEU A 257 8.02 26.09 21.51
N GLY A 258 8.42 26.28 20.25
CA GLY A 258 7.68 27.13 19.30
C GLY A 258 6.24 26.65 19.07
N ALA A 259 6.03 25.35 18.90
CA ALA A 259 4.70 24.78 18.73
C ALA A 259 3.81 24.95 19.99
N LEU A 260 4.37 24.71 21.18
CA LEU A 260 3.65 24.90 22.46
C LEU A 260 3.27 26.36 22.71
N VAL A 261 4.12 27.31 22.30
CA VAL A 261 3.82 28.76 22.39
C VAL A 261 2.68 29.13 21.44
N SER A 262 2.69 28.63 20.20
CA SER A 262 1.60 28.85 19.25
C SER A 262 0.28 28.20 19.71
N GLN A 263 0.35 27.01 20.32
CA GLN A 263 -0.79 26.36 20.96
C GLN A 263 -1.37 27.22 22.08
N ALA A 264 -0.52 27.70 23.00
CA ALA A 264 -0.93 28.54 24.12
C ALA A 264 -1.60 29.85 23.63
N LYS A 265 -1.04 30.46 22.58
CA LYS A 265 -1.58 31.67 21.96
C LYS A 265 -2.96 31.42 21.33
N ALA A 266 -3.12 30.33 20.58
CA ALA A 266 -4.40 29.98 19.98
C ALA A 266 -5.46 29.70 21.05
N ALA A 267 -5.13 28.95 22.09
CA ALA A 267 -6.01 28.65 23.22
C ALA A 267 -6.43 29.90 24.03
N MET A 268 -5.57 30.91 24.14
CA MET A 268 -5.94 32.18 24.78
C MET A 268 -6.94 33.02 23.99
N GLN A 269 -7.02 32.80 22.67
CA GLN A 269 -7.87 33.60 21.78
C GLN A 269 -9.24 32.96 21.54
N THR A 270 -9.48 31.74 22.02
CA THR A 270 -10.79 31.09 21.91
C THR A 270 -11.79 31.72 22.89
N ASP A 271 -12.99 32.04 22.43
CA ASP A 271 -14.12 32.52 23.25
C ASP A 271 -14.78 31.40 24.10
N ASP A 272 -14.15 30.22 24.21
CA ASP A 272 -14.66 29.05 24.93
C ASP A 272 -14.22 29.09 26.41
N PRO A 273 -15.11 28.89 27.40
CA PRO A 273 -14.74 28.71 28.80
C PRO A 273 -13.72 27.58 29.06
N ASP A 274 -13.67 26.54 28.20
CA ASP A 274 -12.65 25.48 28.30
C ASP A 274 -11.27 25.92 27.76
N GLY A 275 -11.23 26.94 26.90
CA GLY A 275 -10.00 27.49 26.30
C GLY A 275 -9.04 28.12 27.31
N LEU A 276 -9.58 28.72 28.39
CA LEU A 276 -8.75 29.22 29.49
C LEU A 276 -8.07 28.09 30.28
N THR A 277 -8.72 26.93 30.39
CA THR A 277 -8.14 25.75 31.06
C THR A 277 -7.07 25.11 30.18
N GLU A 278 -7.33 25.01 28.87
CA GLU A 278 -6.36 24.53 27.89
C GLU A 278 -5.13 25.45 27.82
N ALA A 279 -5.32 26.77 27.85
CA ALA A 279 -4.23 27.73 27.91
C ALA A 279 -3.33 27.50 29.14
N VAL A 280 -3.91 27.29 30.33
CA VAL A 280 -3.15 27.02 31.56
C VAL A 280 -2.26 25.77 31.44
N ASP A 281 -2.80 24.69 30.85
CA ASP A 281 -2.03 23.47 30.60
C ASP A 281 -0.90 23.70 29.59
N CYS A 282 -1.16 24.45 28.51
CA CYS A 282 -0.17 24.80 27.50
C CYS A 282 0.97 25.63 28.08
N PHE A 283 0.68 26.66 28.89
CA PHE A 283 1.73 27.41 29.59
C PHE A 283 2.54 26.53 30.56
N GLY A 284 1.90 25.55 31.21
CA GLY A 284 2.61 24.56 32.03
C GLY A 284 3.63 23.76 31.21
N LYS A 285 3.25 23.31 30.01
CA LYS A 285 4.14 22.59 29.09
C LYS A 285 5.27 23.47 28.55
N VAL A 286 5.00 24.76 28.25
CA VAL A 286 6.02 25.74 27.85
C VAL A 286 7.08 25.90 28.95
N LEU A 287 6.65 26.12 30.20
CA LEU A 287 7.55 26.27 31.34
C LEU A 287 8.39 25.01 31.59
N ALA A 288 7.79 23.82 31.49
CA ALA A 288 8.52 22.56 31.59
C ALA A 288 9.57 22.41 30.46
N CYS A 289 9.23 22.83 29.24
CA CYS A 289 10.18 22.83 28.12
C CYS A 289 11.33 23.82 28.35
N MET A 290 11.07 24.98 28.95
CA MET A 290 12.10 25.98 29.33
C MET A 290 13.03 25.48 30.43
N GLU A 291 12.50 24.81 31.47
CA GLU A 291 13.32 24.19 32.52
C GLU A 291 14.30 23.16 31.98
N LEU A 292 13.85 22.31 31.04
CA LEU A 292 14.71 21.32 30.38
C LEU A 292 15.85 21.96 29.58
N ARG A 293 15.72 23.24 29.21
CA ARG A 293 16.75 24.04 28.52
C ARG A 293 17.67 24.80 29.48
N GLY A 294 17.42 24.72 30.78
CA GLY A 294 18.14 25.50 31.80
C GLY A 294 17.60 26.92 32.00
N GLU A 295 16.45 27.25 31.41
CA GLU A 295 15.74 28.53 31.54
C GLU A 295 14.65 28.42 32.62
N GLY A 296 15.04 28.01 33.82
CA GLY A 296 14.13 27.78 34.94
C GLY A 296 13.78 29.06 35.76
N PRO A 297 13.20 28.87 36.96
CA PRO A 297 12.81 29.96 37.86
C PRO A 297 13.94 30.96 38.13
N GLY A 298 13.65 32.26 38.00
CA GLY A 298 14.61 33.35 38.14
C GLY A 298 15.12 33.95 36.82
N SER A 299 14.74 33.37 35.66
CA SER A 299 14.84 34.08 34.38
C SER A 299 13.63 35.01 34.19
N PRO A 300 13.81 36.24 33.66
CA PRO A 300 12.72 37.20 33.46
C PRO A 300 11.55 36.63 32.63
N GLU A 301 11.87 35.83 31.62
CA GLU A 301 10.91 35.22 30.70
C GLU A 301 10.09 34.11 31.39
N TYR A 302 10.73 33.21 32.14
CA TYR A 302 10.04 32.15 32.88
C TYR A 302 9.11 32.73 33.95
N ASP A 303 9.59 33.71 34.72
CA ASP A 303 8.80 34.29 35.81
C ASP A 303 7.57 35.03 35.27
N THR A 304 7.69 35.69 34.11
CA THR A 304 6.57 36.36 33.43
C THR A 304 5.53 35.36 32.94
N LEU A 305 5.96 34.28 32.26
CA LEU A 305 5.05 33.25 31.76
C LEU A 305 4.36 32.47 32.89
N SER A 306 5.08 32.22 33.99
CA SER A 306 4.52 31.61 35.20
C SER A 306 3.43 32.48 35.84
N GLN A 307 3.66 33.80 35.95
CA GLN A 307 2.64 34.73 36.45
C GLN A 307 1.41 34.81 35.53
N GLN A 308 1.61 34.78 34.21
CA GLN A 308 0.50 34.77 33.24
C GLN A 308 -0.33 33.49 33.33
N ARG A 309 0.31 32.32 33.44
CA ARG A 309 -0.38 31.04 33.70
C ARG A 309 -1.23 31.11 34.97
N ASP A 310 -0.67 31.65 36.06
CA ASP A 310 -1.37 31.71 37.34
C ASP A 310 -2.58 32.68 37.28
N ALA A 311 -2.47 33.78 36.53
CA ALA A 311 -3.59 34.68 36.28
C ALA A 311 -4.68 34.02 35.42
N LEU A 312 -4.31 33.28 34.37
CA LEU A 312 -5.24 32.51 33.54
C LEU A 312 -5.94 31.40 34.36
N ALA A 313 -5.21 30.73 35.25
CA ALA A 313 -5.75 29.71 36.15
C ALA A 313 -6.73 30.28 37.18
N GLN A 314 -6.66 31.58 37.48
CA GLN A 314 -7.67 32.29 38.26
C GLN A 314 -8.88 32.68 37.40
N ALA A 315 -8.67 33.06 36.14
CA ALA A 315 -9.73 33.45 35.20
C ALA A 315 -10.61 32.25 34.74
N ALA A 316 -9.99 31.09 34.45
CA ALA A 316 -10.65 29.84 34.06
C ALA A 316 -11.67 29.33 35.10
N ARG A 317 -11.63 29.86 36.34
CA ARG A 317 -12.53 29.49 37.43
C ARG A 317 -13.91 30.18 37.36
N LYS A 318 -14.20 31.00 36.34
CA LYS A 318 -15.54 31.58 36.10
C LYS A 318 -16.31 30.75 35.06
N THR A 319 -17.20 29.87 35.52
CA THR A 319 -18.07 29.03 34.66
C THR A 319 -19.19 29.86 34.01
N GLU A 320 -19.52 29.59 32.74
CA GLU A 320 -20.68 30.17 32.03
C GLU A 320 -21.66 29.07 31.56
N LEU A 321 -22.97 29.31 31.65
CA LEU A 321 -24.05 28.38 31.37
C LEU A 321 -24.99 28.93 30.27
N HIS A 322 -25.09 28.23 29.13
CA HIS A 322 -25.98 28.61 28.02
C HIS A 322 -27.34 27.89 28.09
N ILE A 323 -28.44 28.65 28.01
CA ILE A 323 -29.82 28.11 28.02
C ILE A 323 -30.54 28.53 26.73
N GLY A 324 -31.12 27.56 26.00
CA GLY A 324 -31.89 27.82 24.79
C GLY A 324 -33.20 28.57 25.08
N SER A 325 -33.67 29.39 24.15
CA SER A 325 -34.89 30.20 24.30
C SER A 325 -36.13 29.36 24.61
N THR A 326 -36.26 28.17 24.02
CA THR A 326 -37.38 27.25 24.26
C THR A 326 -37.29 26.63 25.65
N ALA A 327 -36.10 26.20 26.08
CA ALA A 327 -35.86 25.69 27.42
C ALA A 327 -36.13 26.76 28.49
N GLY A 328 -35.72 28.01 28.25
CA GLY A 328 -36.02 29.15 29.11
C GLY A 328 -37.53 29.41 29.26
N THR A 329 -38.27 29.31 28.15
CA THR A 329 -39.74 29.47 28.15
C THR A 329 -40.43 28.33 28.92
N LEU A 330 -39.97 27.08 28.76
CA LEU A 330 -40.49 25.94 29.52
C LEU A 330 -40.21 26.07 31.01
N LEU A 331 -38.99 26.50 31.35
CA LEU A 331 -38.60 26.77 32.73
C LEU A 331 -39.49 27.83 33.37
N ALA A 332 -39.80 28.91 32.64
CA ALA A 332 -40.72 29.94 33.08
C ALA A 332 -42.12 29.39 33.40
N ARG A 333 -42.69 28.58 32.50
CA ARG A 333 -44.01 27.94 32.69
C ARG A 333 -44.05 27.01 33.90
N GLN A 334 -42.98 26.24 34.14
CA GLN A 334 -42.93 25.33 35.29
C GLN A 334 -42.91 26.10 36.62
N VAL A 335 -42.14 27.19 36.68
CA VAL A 335 -42.04 28.03 37.88
C VAL A 335 -43.32 28.83 38.11
N GLU A 336 -44.00 29.25 37.05
CA GLU A 336 -45.32 29.91 37.14
C GLU A 336 -46.41 28.94 37.62
N ALA A 337 -46.39 27.68 37.17
CA ALA A 337 -47.34 26.66 37.58
C ALA A 337 -47.21 26.28 39.07
N ALA A 338 -45.99 26.28 39.62
CA ALA A 338 -45.75 25.96 41.03
C ALA A 338 -44.69 26.89 41.68
N PRO A 339 -45.06 28.15 42.01
CA PRO A 339 -44.14 29.14 42.55
C PRO A 339 -43.54 28.69 43.89
N GLY A 340 -42.21 28.71 44.00
CA GLY A 340 -41.49 28.31 45.21
C GLY A 340 -41.50 26.79 45.49
N ARG A 341 -42.11 25.98 44.61
CA ARG A 341 -42.19 24.52 44.74
C ARG A 341 -41.67 23.76 43.52
N ALA A 342 -41.58 24.39 42.35
CA ALA A 342 -41.05 23.75 41.14
C ALA A 342 -39.55 23.47 41.25
N PHE A 343 -39.14 22.27 40.86
CA PHE A 343 -37.74 21.88 40.73
C PHE A 343 -37.60 20.77 39.68
N GLY A 344 -36.39 20.58 39.19
CA GLY A 344 -36.11 19.51 38.24
C GLY A 344 -34.70 19.57 37.67
N LEU A 345 -34.50 18.88 36.55
CA LEU A 345 -33.21 18.77 35.88
C LEU A 345 -33.19 19.58 34.59
N LEU A 346 -32.05 20.19 34.32
CA LEU A 346 -31.73 20.86 33.07
C LEU A 346 -30.71 20.02 32.31
N ALA A 347 -31.02 19.67 31.07
CA ALA A 347 -30.20 18.80 30.25
C ALA A 347 -29.99 19.37 28.84
N ARG A 348 -28.89 18.94 28.24
CA ARG A 348 -28.56 19.19 26.84
C ARG A 348 -28.47 17.87 26.09
N GLU A 349 -28.76 17.87 24.81
CA GLU A 349 -28.45 16.73 23.94
C GLU A 349 -26.94 16.60 23.78
N ALA A 350 -26.42 15.39 23.52
CA ALA A 350 -24.98 15.12 23.49
C ALA A 350 -24.19 16.02 22.50
N ARG A 351 -24.85 16.54 21.46
CA ARG A 351 -24.26 17.45 20.45
C ARG A 351 -24.67 18.92 20.60
N ALA A 352 -25.59 19.24 21.53
CA ALA A 352 -26.08 20.60 21.72
C ALA A 352 -25.11 21.41 22.60
N ARG A 353 -24.90 22.68 22.22
CA ARG A 353 -24.06 23.65 22.96
C ARG A 353 -24.79 24.32 24.12
N HIS A 354 -26.12 24.23 24.17
CA HIS A 354 -26.96 24.86 25.19
C HIS A 354 -27.95 23.86 25.81
N ILE A 355 -28.50 24.21 26.98
CA ILE A 355 -29.60 23.46 27.59
C ILE A 355 -30.84 23.63 26.71
N ALA A 356 -31.31 22.52 26.14
CA ALA A 356 -32.49 22.47 25.29
C ALA A 356 -33.70 21.81 25.99
N GLN A 357 -33.46 21.05 27.08
CA GLN A 357 -34.50 20.25 27.72
C GLN A 357 -34.63 20.53 29.23
N VAL A 358 -35.87 20.59 29.69
CA VAL A 358 -36.26 20.80 31.09
C VAL A 358 -37.08 19.59 31.54
N PHE A 359 -36.57 18.87 32.53
CA PHE A 359 -37.22 17.69 33.11
C PHE A 359 -37.80 18.05 34.49
N PRO A 360 -39.11 18.39 34.59
CA PRO A 360 -39.74 18.61 35.88
C PRO A 360 -39.84 17.30 36.65
N VAL A 361 -39.56 17.33 37.96
CA VAL A 361 -39.68 16.16 38.82
C VAL A 361 -40.98 16.27 39.61
N SER A 362 -41.89 15.31 39.42
CA SER A 362 -43.22 15.32 40.05
C SER A 362 -43.10 15.04 41.55
N GLY A 363 -43.45 16.03 42.36
CA GLY A 363 -43.36 15.94 43.82
C GLY A 363 -44.42 16.78 44.50
N ASP A 364 -45.63 16.23 44.64
CA ASP A 364 -46.79 16.98 45.18
C ASP A 364 -46.83 17.06 46.73
N THR A 365 -45.87 16.45 47.45
CA THR A 365 -45.88 16.32 48.93
C THR A 365 -44.64 16.92 49.60
N GLU A 366 -44.67 17.14 50.92
CA GLU A 366 -43.48 17.62 51.65
C GLU A 366 -42.31 16.63 51.66
N ASP A 367 -42.59 15.32 51.49
CA ASP A 367 -41.60 14.26 51.41
C ASP A 367 -40.84 14.20 50.07
N THR A 368 -41.31 14.93 49.06
CA THR A 368 -40.70 14.97 47.72
C THR A 368 -39.74 16.15 47.52
N ARG A 369 -39.30 16.82 48.60
CA ARG A 369 -38.27 17.87 48.47
C ARG A 369 -36.94 17.30 47.95
N PRO A 370 -36.20 18.04 47.12
CA PRO A 370 -35.00 17.53 46.45
C PRO A 370 -33.95 16.93 47.40
N HIS A 371 -33.75 17.57 48.55
CA HIS A 371 -32.77 17.16 49.56
C HIS A 371 -33.24 16.03 50.49
N ARG A 372 -34.52 15.63 50.43
CA ARG A 372 -35.06 14.47 51.17
C ARG A 372 -34.91 13.17 50.38
N VAL A 373 -34.77 13.26 49.06
CA VAL A 373 -34.46 12.14 48.17
C VAL A 373 -32.98 11.78 48.29
N SER A 374 -32.68 10.49 48.37
CA SER A 374 -31.28 10.03 48.51
C SER A 374 -30.47 10.30 47.23
N VAL A 375 -29.15 10.48 47.39
CA VAL A 375 -28.24 10.70 46.26
C VAL A 375 -28.24 9.53 45.26
N GLU A 376 -28.45 8.29 45.73
CA GLU A 376 -28.53 7.11 44.87
C GLU A 376 -29.79 7.10 43.99
N GLN A 377 -30.93 7.50 44.55
CA GLN A 377 -32.16 7.67 43.78
C GLN A 377 -32.00 8.77 42.73
N TRP A 378 -31.33 9.88 43.07
CA TRP A 378 -31.03 10.93 42.11
C TRP A 378 -30.11 10.47 40.98
N ARG A 379 -29.09 9.65 41.27
CA ARG A 379 -28.24 9.04 40.23
C ARG A 379 -29.04 8.17 39.28
N THR A 380 -30.03 7.44 39.78
CA THR A 380 -30.93 6.63 38.95
C THR A 380 -31.77 7.50 38.01
N VAL A 381 -32.32 8.61 38.51
CA VAL A 381 -33.07 9.57 37.68
C VAL A 381 -32.17 10.20 36.61
N ILE A 382 -30.95 10.59 36.97
CA ILE A 382 -29.97 11.15 36.02
C ILE A 382 -29.60 10.11 34.95
N GLN A 383 -29.41 8.85 35.32
CA GLN A 383 -29.13 7.77 34.37
C GLN A 383 -30.29 7.57 33.39
N ASN A 384 -31.54 7.59 33.85
CA ASN A 384 -32.70 7.48 32.96
C ASN A 384 -32.80 8.65 31.96
N VAL A 385 -32.32 9.84 32.32
CA VAL A 385 -32.22 10.98 31.39
C VAL A 385 -31.06 10.77 30.40
N ALA A 386 -29.94 10.21 30.86
CA ALA A 386 -28.80 9.84 30.02
C ALA A 386 -29.17 8.77 28.98
N ASP A 387 -29.97 7.77 29.35
CA ASP A 387 -30.45 6.72 28.46
C ASP A 387 -31.38 7.26 27.35
N GLN A 388 -31.94 8.46 27.53
CA GLN A 388 -32.69 9.21 26.51
C GLN A 388 -31.78 10.07 25.61
N GLY A 389 -30.45 9.92 25.70
CA GLY A 389 -29.48 10.66 24.90
C GLY A 389 -29.19 12.07 25.40
N CYS A 390 -29.59 12.40 26.63
CA CYS A 390 -29.46 13.74 27.20
C CYS A 390 -28.47 13.78 28.37
N GLN A 391 -27.57 14.76 28.37
CA GLN A 391 -26.63 14.99 29.47
C GLN A 391 -27.19 16.04 30.44
N VAL A 392 -27.42 15.64 31.69
CA VAL A 392 -27.84 16.55 32.77
C VAL A 392 -26.68 17.48 33.16
N ARG A 393 -26.93 18.78 33.22
CA ARG A 393 -25.92 19.82 33.54
C ARG A 393 -26.22 20.58 34.83
N ALA A 394 -27.49 20.72 35.19
CA ALA A 394 -27.88 21.46 36.37
C ALA A 394 -29.19 20.94 36.99
N PHE A 395 -29.35 21.19 38.29
CA PHE A 395 -30.66 21.27 38.92
C PHE A 395 -31.24 22.66 38.77
N TYR A 396 -32.56 22.77 38.63
CA TYR A 396 -33.26 24.03 38.83
C TYR A 396 -34.16 24.00 40.06
N PHE A 397 -34.28 25.14 40.74
CA PHE A 397 -35.11 25.34 41.91
C PHE A 397 -35.88 26.67 41.79
N ALA A 398 -37.19 26.63 41.97
CA ALA A 398 -38.01 27.83 42.07
C ALA A 398 -37.80 28.50 43.44
N ARG A 399 -37.18 29.68 43.46
CA ARG A 399 -36.87 30.44 44.69
C ARG A 399 -37.04 31.94 44.46
N PRO A 400 -37.85 32.64 45.28
CA PRO A 400 -38.04 34.08 45.15
C PRO A 400 -36.76 34.90 45.36
N ASP A 401 -35.90 34.49 46.29
CA ASP A 401 -34.64 35.17 46.62
C ASP A 401 -33.44 34.71 45.77
N ARG A 402 -33.64 33.66 44.97
CA ARG A 402 -32.63 33.03 44.09
C ARG A 402 -31.36 32.61 44.82
N ARG A 403 -31.43 32.31 46.13
CA ARG A 403 -30.28 31.88 46.93
C ARG A 403 -30.34 30.39 47.25
N PRO A 404 -29.19 29.68 47.19
CA PRO A 404 -29.09 28.29 47.60
C PRO A 404 -29.23 28.15 49.12
N ILE A 405 -29.90 27.09 49.58
CA ILE A 405 -29.86 26.68 51.01
C ILE A 405 -28.81 25.58 51.24
N PRO A 406 -28.28 25.40 52.47
CA PRO A 406 -27.21 24.43 52.75
C PRO A 406 -27.49 23.01 52.25
N GLU A 407 -28.74 22.56 52.32
CA GLU A 407 -29.14 21.22 51.88
C GLU A 407 -29.05 21.05 50.35
N GLU A 408 -29.36 22.11 49.58
CA GLU A 408 -29.28 22.11 48.12
C GLU A 408 -27.82 22.22 47.65
N ILE A 409 -26.98 22.96 48.38
CA ILE A 409 -25.53 23.03 48.17
C ILE A 409 -24.94 21.61 48.25
N VAL A 410 -25.20 20.92 49.37
CA VAL A 410 -24.68 19.55 49.59
C VAL A 410 -25.20 18.58 48.54
N LEU A 411 -26.47 18.69 48.13
CA LEU A 411 -27.04 17.82 47.10
C LEU A 411 -26.36 18.03 45.75
N CYS A 412 -26.28 19.27 45.28
CA CYS A 412 -25.70 19.60 43.98
C CYS A 412 -24.21 19.26 43.93
N GLU A 413 -23.48 19.54 45.02
CA GLU A 413 -22.06 19.20 45.16
C GLU A 413 -21.83 17.68 45.12
N ARG A 414 -22.64 16.88 45.82
CA ARG A 414 -22.53 15.40 45.79
C ARG A 414 -22.88 14.77 44.45
N LEU A 415 -23.70 15.45 43.65
CA LEU A 415 -24.09 15.00 42.32
C LEU A 415 -23.21 15.59 41.20
N GLY A 416 -22.32 16.54 41.53
CA GLY A 416 -21.47 17.21 40.54
C GLY A 416 -22.24 18.09 39.57
N LEU A 417 -23.37 18.66 39.98
CA LEU A 417 -24.26 19.47 39.14
C LEU A 417 -24.27 20.94 39.59
N LEU A 418 -24.56 21.84 38.64
CA LEU A 418 -24.81 23.25 38.95
C LEU A 418 -26.20 23.42 39.59
N GLY A 419 -26.37 24.46 40.41
CA GLY A 419 -27.68 24.87 40.94
C GLY A 419 -28.18 26.13 40.25
N VAL A 420 -29.32 26.04 39.56
CA VAL A 420 -29.99 27.14 38.87
C VAL A 420 -31.23 27.55 39.67
N TYR A 421 -31.28 28.81 40.09
CA TYR A 421 -32.33 29.33 40.95
C TYR A 421 -33.17 30.35 40.20
N VAL A 422 -34.47 30.08 40.14
CA VAL A 422 -35.40 30.80 39.26
C VAL A 422 -36.48 31.49 40.09
N SER A 423 -36.66 32.78 39.90
CA SER A 423 -37.77 33.56 40.49
C SER A 423 -38.75 34.00 39.41
N ASN A 424 -40.05 33.90 39.70
CA ASN A 424 -41.10 34.45 38.84
C ASN A 424 -41.20 35.97 39.03
N GLU A 425 -41.08 36.75 37.96
CA GLU A 425 -41.25 38.21 37.97
C GLU A 425 -42.63 38.67 37.46
N GLY A 426 -43.47 37.74 36.98
CA GLY A 426 -44.78 38.04 36.37
C GLY A 426 -44.71 38.15 34.84
N ASP A 427 -45.87 38.13 34.18
CA ASP A 427 -46.04 38.27 32.72
C ASP A 427 -45.21 37.27 31.88
N GLY A 428 -45.02 36.05 32.38
CA GLY A 428 -44.24 35.00 31.70
C GLY A 428 -42.72 35.20 31.73
N ASN A 429 -42.22 36.20 32.45
CA ASN A 429 -40.79 36.44 32.63
C ASN A 429 -40.27 35.83 33.95
N VAL A 430 -39.09 35.22 33.86
CA VAL A 430 -38.37 34.69 35.02
C VAL A 430 -36.97 35.25 35.09
N ASN A 431 -36.48 35.42 36.31
CA ASN A 431 -35.11 35.82 36.57
C ASN A 431 -34.32 34.62 37.11
N VAL A 432 -33.11 34.43 36.61
CA VAL A 432 -32.34 33.21 36.79
C VAL A 432 -30.96 33.53 37.34
N GLN A 433 -30.50 32.76 38.33
CA GLN A 433 -29.15 32.85 38.89
C GLN A 433 -28.56 31.45 39.03
N ALA A 434 -27.31 31.26 38.62
CA ALA A 434 -26.64 29.96 38.66
C ALA A 434 -25.48 29.98 39.64
N TYR A 435 -25.24 28.84 40.28
CA TYR A 435 -24.15 28.63 41.21
C TYR A 435 -23.46 27.30 40.97
N SER A 436 -22.13 27.29 41.13
CA SER A 436 -21.34 26.09 41.35
C SER A 436 -21.02 25.99 42.84
N PHE A 437 -20.84 24.75 43.34
CA PHE A 437 -20.63 24.48 44.75
C PHE A 437 -19.32 23.75 44.95
N ARG A 438 -18.50 24.27 45.86
CA ARG A 438 -17.23 23.64 46.27
C ARG A 438 -16.97 23.93 47.74
N ASP A 439 -16.62 22.88 48.48
CA ASP A 439 -16.34 22.94 49.92
C ASP A 439 -17.50 23.56 50.72
N GLY A 440 -18.74 23.29 50.29
CA GLY A 440 -19.95 23.89 50.89
C GLY A 440 -20.15 25.38 50.62
N THR A 441 -19.37 25.99 49.73
CA THR A 441 -19.49 27.41 49.35
C THR A 441 -20.07 27.59 47.95
N ALA A 442 -20.93 28.60 47.78
CA ALA A 442 -21.60 28.90 46.52
C ALA A 442 -20.82 29.96 45.72
N HIS A 443 -20.48 29.65 44.47
CA HIS A 443 -19.81 30.55 43.55
C HIS A 443 -20.75 30.90 42.39
N SER A 444 -20.90 32.18 42.09
CA SER A 444 -21.77 32.63 41.00
C SER A 444 -21.27 32.16 39.63
N VAL A 445 -22.18 31.68 38.81
CA VAL A 445 -21.97 31.23 37.42
C VAL A 445 -22.70 32.21 36.49
N SER A 446 -22.04 32.63 35.41
CA SER A 446 -22.66 33.50 34.41
C SER A 446 -23.68 32.71 33.59
N ILE A 447 -24.80 33.31 33.21
CA ILE A 447 -25.83 32.67 32.38
C ILE A 447 -26.07 33.53 31.15
N SER A 448 -26.15 32.89 29.99
CA SER A 448 -26.56 33.53 28.74
C SER A 448 -27.69 32.73 28.07
N VAL A 449 -28.71 33.44 27.59
CA VAL A 449 -29.82 32.87 26.83
C VAL A 449 -29.47 32.96 25.35
N VAL A 450 -29.51 31.82 24.65
CA VAL A 450 -29.19 31.72 23.22
C VAL A 450 -30.43 31.30 22.44
N ASN A 451 -30.54 31.75 21.18
CA ASN A 451 -31.60 31.28 20.30
C ASN A 451 -31.42 29.79 20.02
N ASP A 452 -32.50 29.03 20.05
CA ASP A 452 -32.45 27.63 19.65
C ASP A 452 -32.02 27.57 18.17
N GLU A 453 -30.98 26.81 17.85
CA GLU A 453 -30.49 26.66 16.47
C GLU A 453 -31.65 26.18 15.59
N GLN A 454 -31.89 26.86 14.46
CA GLN A 454 -32.84 26.35 13.47
C GLN A 454 -32.29 25.04 12.90
N PRO A 455 -33.09 23.97 12.80
CA PRO A 455 -32.64 22.76 12.13
C PRO A 455 -32.31 23.13 10.68
N GLU A 456 -31.07 22.89 10.26
CA GLU A 456 -30.69 22.97 8.86
C GLU A 456 -31.66 22.12 8.01
N PRO A 457 -31.98 22.55 6.76
CA PRO A 457 -32.84 21.79 5.88
C PRO A 457 -32.28 20.38 5.72
N GLN A 458 -33.11 19.38 6.06
CA GLN A 458 -32.73 17.98 6.06
C GLN A 458 -32.18 17.56 4.68
N PRO A 459 -30.95 17.04 4.58
CA PRO A 459 -30.59 16.15 3.49
C PRO A 459 -31.51 14.92 3.57
N GLU A 460 -31.87 14.35 2.43
CA GLU A 460 -32.70 13.14 2.35
C GLU A 460 -32.29 12.09 3.40
N PRO A 461 -33.24 11.38 4.02
CA PRO A 461 -32.95 10.54 5.16
C PRO A 461 -31.94 9.45 4.77
N ALA A 462 -30.74 9.55 5.34
CA ALA A 462 -29.87 8.41 5.52
C ALA A 462 -30.67 7.30 6.23
N PRO A 463 -30.51 6.02 5.84
CA PRO A 463 -31.31 4.94 6.39
C PRO A 463 -31.20 4.95 7.92
N THR A 464 -32.37 4.95 8.55
CA THR A 464 -32.57 4.94 10.00
C THR A 464 -31.73 3.83 10.66
N ARG A 465 -30.77 4.20 11.51
CA ARG A 465 -30.33 3.33 12.61
C ARG A 465 -31.47 3.27 13.64
N GLY A 466 -32.35 2.29 13.48
CA GLY A 466 -33.31 1.94 14.52
C GLY A 466 -32.61 1.28 15.72
N PRO A 467 -33.11 1.45 16.95
CA PRO A 467 -32.65 0.68 18.09
C PRO A 467 -33.11 -0.77 17.91
N GLY A 468 -32.15 -1.69 17.68
CA GLY A 468 -32.39 -3.14 17.74
C GLY A 468 -33.12 -3.79 16.56
N GLY A 469 -32.98 -3.29 15.33
CA GLY A 469 -33.49 -3.97 14.14
C GLY A 469 -32.39 -4.73 13.40
N ALA A 470 -32.60 -6.02 13.13
CA ALA A 470 -31.76 -6.81 12.23
C ALA A 470 -31.41 -6.00 10.97
N THR A 471 -30.14 -6.04 10.58
CA THR A 471 -29.74 -5.46 9.30
C THR A 471 -30.47 -6.27 8.25
N ALA A 472 -31.42 -5.68 7.52
CA ALA A 472 -32.19 -6.43 6.55
C ALA A 472 -31.23 -7.03 5.50
N VAL A 473 -30.94 -8.32 5.64
CA VAL A 473 -30.08 -9.07 4.73
C VAL A 473 -30.77 -9.04 3.36
N HIS A 474 -30.01 -8.70 2.32
CA HIS A 474 -30.54 -8.70 0.96
C HIS A 474 -31.04 -10.13 0.63
N PRO A 475 -32.24 -10.32 0.02
CA PRO A 475 -32.77 -11.66 -0.27
C PRO A 475 -31.81 -12.53 -1.09
N GLU A 476 -30.99 -11.93 -1.96
CA GLU A 476 -29.94 -12.65 -2.70
C GLU A 476 -28.76 -13.08 -1.81
N ALA A 477 -28.44 -12.34 -0.74
CA ALA A 477 -27.43 -12.75 0.23
C ALA A 477 -27.90 -13.96 1.06
N GLU A 478 -29.20 -14.05 1.38
CA GLU A 478 -29.79 -15.28 1.93
C GLU A 478 -29.77 -16.44 0.92
N ALA A 479 -30.01 -16.16 -0.37
CA ALA A 479 -29.97 -17.16 -1.44
C ALA A 479 -28.55 -17.70 -1.74
N LEU A 480 -27.53 -16.85 -1.65
CA LEU A 480 -26.11 -17.22 -1.73
C LEU A 480 -25.66 -18.05 -0.50
N GLY A 481 -26.41 -17.96 0.61
CA GLY A 481 -26.11 -18.54 1.92
C GLY A 481 -27.01 -19.71 2.35
N GLN A 482 -27.66 -20.45 1.44
CA GLN A 482 -28.49 -21.62 1.82
C GLN A 482 -27.68 -22.82 2.36
N TRP A 483 -26.83 -22.65 3.38
CA TRP A 483 -26.26 -23.75 4.15
C TRP A 483 -26.08 -23.36 5.63
N ARG A 484 -27.18 -23.56 6.38
CA ARG A 484 -27.34 -23.79 7.84
C ARG A 484 -26.80 -22.73 8.80
N SER A 485 -27.69 -22.31 9.71
CA SER A 485 -27.40 -21.71 11.02
C SER A 485 -26.18 -22.36 11.65
N VAL A 486 -25.04 -21.66 11.56
CA VAL A 486 -23.79 -22.05 12.20
C VAL A 486 -23.87 -21.58 13.64
N GLU A 487 -23.39 -22.41 14.57
CA GLU A 487 -23.16 -21.97 15.94
C GLU A 487 -22.24 -20.74 15.92
N ARG A 488 -22.64 -19.64 16.57
CA ARG A 488 -21.99 -18.33 16.49
C ARG A 488 -20.46 -18.46 16.60
N ALA A 489 -19.73 -17.96 15.61
CA ALA A 489 -18.29 -18.11 15.56
C ALA A 489 -17.63 -17.30 16.69
N ARG A 490 -16.57 -17.87 17.29
CA ARG A 490 -15.78 -17.18 18.31
C ARG A 490 -14.80 -16.23 17.62
N SER A 491 -14.74 -14.98 18.10
CA SER A 491 -13.76 -14.02 17.62
C SER A 491 -12.32 -14.46 17.96
N ALA A 492 -11.43 -14.32 16.98
CA ALA A 492 -9.99 -14.48 17.06
C ALA A 492 -9.26 -13.17 16.69
N ARG A 493 -9.96 -12.01 16.73
CA ARG A 493 -9.39 -10.71 16.34
C ARG A 493 -8.19 -10.34 17.21
N ALA A 494 -7.24 -9.60 16.64
CA ALA A 494 -6.16 -9.00 17.39
C ALA A 494 -6.68 -7.82 18.25
N ALA A 495 -5.94 -7.43 19.28
CA ALA A 495 -6.33 -6.32 20.14
C ALA A 495 -6.38 -4.97 19.38
N GLU A 496 -5.56 -4.83 18.33
CA GLU A 496 -5.55 -3.66 17.45
C GLU A 496 -6.68 -3.63 16.40
N ASP A 497 -7.40 -4.75 16.19
CA ASP A 497 -8.48 -4.80 15.20
C ASP A 497 -9.77 -4.17 15.77
N PRO A 498 -10.58 -3.47 14.96
CA PRO A 498 -11.87 -2.94 15.39
C PRO A 498 -12.78 -4.03 15.96
N GLU A 499 -13.66 -3.67 16.92
CA GLU A 499 -14.59 -4.65 17.49
C GLU A 499 -15.71 -5.03 16.52
N ALA A 500 -16.16 -4.06 15.73
CA ALA A 500 -17.25 -4.23 14.77
C ALA A 500 -17.23 -3.14 13.68
N PHE A 501 -17.87 -3.45 12.56
CA PHE A 501 -18.24 -2.48 11.52
C PHE A 501 -19.76 -2.40 11.42
N GLY A 502 -20.36 -1.33 11.93
CA GLY A 502 -21.82 -1.25 12.05
C GLY A 502 -22.37 -2.34 12.99
N SER A 503 -23.24 -3.20 12.47
CA SER A 503 -23.81 -4.35 13.17
C SER A 503 -22.97 -5.63 13.05
N TYR A 504 -21.89 -5.60 12.26
CA TYR A 504 -21.07 -6.76 11.96
C TYR A 504 -19.91 -6.88 12.95
N GLU A 505 -19.96 -7.86 13.83
CA GLU A 505 -18.90 -8.20 14.79
C GLU A 505 -17.67 -8.73 14.06
N VAL A 506 -16.48 -8.19 14.37
CA VAL A 506 -15.22 -8.63 13.74
C VAL A 506 -14.73 -9.91 14.38
N LEU A 507 -14.59 -10.94 13.55
CA LEU A 507 -14.11 -12.25 13.97
C LEU A 507 -12.60 -12.35 13.81
N GLU A 508 -12.06 -11.92 12.67
CA GLU A 508 -10.63 -11.95 12.39
C GLU A 508 -10.27 -10.98 11.25
N ARG A 509 -9.03 -10.49 11.27
CA ARG A 509 -8.46 -9.80 10.12
C ARG A 509 -7.96 -10.83 9.10
N VAL A 510 -8.50 -10.76 7.90
CA VAL A 510 -8.29 -11.72 6.81
C VAL A 510 -7.10 -11.35 5.93
N GLY A 511 -6.83 -10.05 5.76
CA GLY A 511 -5.74 -9.61 4.91
C GLY A 511 -5.59 -8.11 4.85
N GLU A 512 -4.45 -7.67 4.35
CA GLU A 512 -4.08 -6.27 4.17
C GLU A 512 -3.52 -6.14 2.74
N GLY A 513 -4.14 -5.27 1.94
CA GLY A 513 -3.71 -4.92 0.59
C GLY A 513 -3.26 -3.46 0.53
N GLY A 514 -2.79 -3.04 -0.65
CA GLY A 514 -2.29 -1.68 -0.88
C GLY A 514 -3.31 -0.60 -0.52
N PHE A 515 -4.61 -0.86 -0.70
CA PHE A 515 -5.68 0.13 -0.53
C PHE A 515 -6.48 -0.01 0.78
N GLY A 516 -6.29 -1.11 1.52
CA GLY A 516 -7.14 -1.37 2.67
C GLY A 516 -6.97 -2.72 3.36
N ARG A 517 -7.85 -3.00 4.32
CA ARG A 517 -7.89 -4.27 5.08
C ARG A 517 -9.19 -5.01 4.81
N VAL A 518 -9.15 -6.33 4.88
CA VAL A 518 -10.32 -7.19 4.81
C VAL A 518 -10.49 -7.91 6.14
N TYR A 519 -11.71 -7.91 6.65
CA TYR A 519 -12.10 -8.57 7.89
C TYR A 519 -13.21 -9.57 7.63
N LEU A 520 -13.14 -10.71 8.29
CA LEU A 520 -14.27 -11.62 8.40
C LEU A 520 -15.12 -11.15 9.57
N CYS A 521 -16.39 -10.91 9.31
CA CYS A 521 -17.34 -10.47 10.31
C CYS A 521 -18.59 -11.35 10.30
N GLN A 522 -19.38 -11.26 11.36
CA GLN A 522 -20.71 -11.87 11.44
C GLN A 522 -21.74 -10.84 11.90
N ASP A 523 -22.97 -10.96 11.43
CA ASP A 523 -24.09 -10.18 11.95
C ASP A 523 -24.68 -10.80 13.24
N PRO A 524 -25.70 -10.18 13.88
CA PRO A 524 -26.33 -10.72 15.09
C PRO A 524 -26.97 -12.10 14.92
N ASP A 525 -27.39 -12.46 13.71
CA ASP A 525 -28.04 -13.73 13.35
C ASP A 525 -27.00 -14.81 12.94
N GLY A 526 -25.71 -14.46 12.91
CA GLY A 526 -24.60 -15.36 12.56
C GLY A 526 -24.32 -15.44 11.06
N VAL A 527 -24.87 -14.53 10.25
CA VAL A 527 -24.58 -14.43 8.83
C VAL A 527 -23.16 -13.89 8.65
N MET A 528 -22.34 -14.61 7.89
CA MET A 528 -20.94 -14.28 7.65
C MET A 528 -20.80 -13.27 6.51
N VAL A 529 -20.00 -12.24 6.73
CA VAL A 529 -19.71 -11.19 5.75
C VAL A 529 -18.22 -10.91 5.69
N ALA A 530 -17.75 -10.49 4.51
CA ALA A 530 -16.41 -9.92 4.37
C ALA A 530 -16.53 -8.39 4.33
N VAL A 531 -15.83 -7.71 5.24
CA VAL A 531 -15.77 -6.25 5.30
C VAL A 531 -14.43 -5.78 4.75
N LYS A 532 -14.46 -4.99 3.67
CA LYS A 532 -13.28 -4.32 3.10
C LYS A 532 -13.28 -2.86 3.56
N THR A 533 -12.18 -2.43 4.16
CA THR A 533 -11.97 -1.04 4.63
C THR A 533 -11.03 -0.29 3.72
N LEU A 534 -11.13 1.03 3.68
CA LEU A 534 -10.16 1.94 3.09
C LEU A 534 -9.10 2.31 4.15
N HIS A 535 -7.80 2.28 3.82
CA HIS A 535 -6.77 2.73 4.76
C HIS A 535 -6.95 4.21 5.11
N ALA A 536 -6.57 4.59 6.34
CA ALA A 536 -6.75 5.95 6.86
C ALA A 536 -6.10 7.02 5.96
N GLU A 537 -4.97 6.70 5.33
CA GLU A 537 -4.25 7.57 4.40
C GLU A 537 -5.06 7.91 3.13
N TYR A 538 -5.81 6.94 2.58
CA TYR A 538 -6.69 7.16 1.43
C TYR A 538 -8.04 7.74 1.83
N ALA A 539 -8.53 7.39 3.02
CA ALA A 539 -9.76 7.93 3.57
C ALA A 539 -9.69 9.44 3.87
N ALA A 540 -8.46 9.97 4.04
CA ALA A 540 -8.18 11.38 4.27
C ALA A 540 -8.17 12.21 2.96
N ASP A 541 -8.00 11.57 1.80
CA ASP A 541 -8.08 12.23 0.50
C ASP A 541 -9.55 12.32 0.05
N ALA A 542 -10.06 13.55 -0.07
CA ALA A 542 -11.46 13.80 -0.43
C ALA A 542 -11.83 13.24 -1.82
N SER A 543 -10.91 13.26 -2.79
CA SER A 543 -11.15 12.78 -4.15
C SER A 543 -11.22 11.25 -4.21
N ILE A 544 -10.34 10.57 -3.48
CA ILE A 544 -10.34 9.11 -3.34
C ILE A 544 -11.59 8.65 -2.59
N ARG A 545 -11.99 9.38 -1.55
CA ARG A 545 -13.18 9.09 -0.75
C ARG A 545 -14.49 9.30 -1.53
N GLU A 546 -14.57 10.35 -2.36
CA GLU A 546 -15.68 10.58 -3.29
C GLU A 546 -15.74 9.48 -4.35
N GLY A 547 -14.60 9.10 -4.93
CA GLY A 547 -14.48 7.98 -5.85
C GLY A 547 -14.97 6.67 -5.22
N PHE A 548 -14.48 6.33 -4.02
CA PHE A 548 -14.85 5.12 -3.30
C PHE A 548 -16.35 5.12 -2.96
N THR A 549 -16.90 6.28 -2.58
CA THR A 549 -18.34 6.42 -2.36
C THR A 549 -19.13 6.14 -3.63
N HIS A 550 -18.73 6.72 -4.76
CA HIS A 550 -19.41 6.52 -6.03
C HIS A 550 -19.37 5.06 -6.49
N GLU A 551 -18.20 4.41 -6.38
CA GLU A 551 -18.00 3.00 -6.74
C GLU A 551 -18.82 2.06 -5.85
N VAL A 552 -18.82 2.27 -4.53
CA VAL A 552 -19.65 1.50 -3.59
C VAL A 552 -21.13 1.65 -3.92
N GLN A 553 -21.62 2.86 -4.23
CA GLN A 553 -23.03 3.05 -4.58
C GLN A 553 -23.40 2.37 -5.91
N ALA A 554 -22.49 2.34 -6.89
CA ALA A 554 -22.69 1.58 -8.12
C ALA A 554 -22.71 0.07 -7.84
N ALA A 555 -21.75 -0.44 -7.08
CA ALA A 555 -21.63 -1.86 -6.77
C ALA A 555 -22.82 -2.41 -5.96
N ARG A 556 -23.51 -1.57 -5.17
CA ARG A 556 -24.76 -1.92 -4.48
C ARG A 556 -25.95 -2.16 -5.41
N ARG A 557 -25.94 -1.61 -6.63
CA ARG A 557 -27.03 -1.80 -7.61
C ARG A 557 -26.82 -3.02 -8.50
N VAL A 558 -25.60 -3.54 -8.58
CA VAL A 558 -25.29 -4.76 -9.31
C VAL A 558 -26.02 -5.93 -8.65
N SER A 559 -26.92 -6.54 -9.41
CA SER A 559 -27.66 -7.74 -9.03
C SER A 559 -27.52 -8.79 -10.13
N GLY A 560 -27.44 -10.05 -9.74
CA GLY A 560 -27.19 -11.12 -10.68
C GLY A 560 -26.67 -12.39 -10.02
N ARG A 561 -27.06 -13.53 -10.59
CA ARG A 561 -26.72 -14.87 -10.06
C ARG A 561 -25.22 -15.09 -9.88
N PHE A 562 -24.40 -14.52 -10.74
CA PHE A 562 -22.95 -14.77 -10.81
C PHE A 562 -22.11 -13.62 -10.22
N THR A 563 -22.74 -12.67 -9.52
CA THR A 563 -22.07 -11.55 -8.83
C THR A 563 -22.27 -11.65 -7.33
N VAL A 564 -21.36 -11.06 -6.55
CA VAL A 564 -21.54 -10.89 -5.10
C VAL A 564 -21.89 -9.42 -4.82
N PRO A 565 -23.13 -9.10 -4.40
CA PRO A 565 -23.56 -7.72 -4.22
C PRO A 565 -23.01 -7.10 -2.94
N VAL A 566 -22.86 -5.78 -2.93
CA VAL A 566 -22.56 -5.02 -1.72
C VAL A 566 -23.84 -4.89 -0.88
N ILE A 567 -23.81 -5.43 0.34
CA ILE A 567 -25.00 -5.51 1.21
C ILE A 567 -25.05 -4.37 2.24
N ALA A 568 -23.90 -3.82 2.63
CA ALA A 568 -23.82 -2.67 3.53
C ALA A 568 -22.52 -1.91 3.28
N ALA A 569 -22.50 -0.62 3.62
CA ALA A 569 -21.29 0.20 3.59
C ALA A 569 -21.46 1.45 4.45
N ASP A 570 -20.34 1.98 4.92
CA ASP A 570 -20.22 3.34 5.46
C ASP A 570 -19.03 4.00 4.79
N THR A 571 -19.29 4.96 3.91
CA THR A 571 -18.23 5.69 3.20
C THR A 571 -17.93 7.05 3.84
N SER A 572 -18.62 7.36 4.95
CA SER A 572 -18.63 8.66 5.63
C SER A 572 -17.91 8.67 6.98
N GLY A 573 -17.61 7.50 7.56
CA GLY A 573 -16.83 7.37 8.79
C GLY A 573 -15.32 7.60 8.64
N GLU A 574 -14.59 7.66 9.75
CA GLU A 574 -13.11 7.79 9.74
C GLU A 574 -12.41 6.64 9.01
N THR A 575 -12.99 5.45 9.04
CA THR A 575 -12.54 4.28 8.26
C THR A 575 -13.67 3.86 7.33
N PRO A 576 -13.73 4.37 6.09
CA PRO A 576 -14.71 3.95 5.09
C PRO A 576 -14.65 2.44 4.88
N TRP A 577 -15.80 1.79 4.78
CA TRP A 577 -15.89 0.34 4.61
C TRP A 577 -17.11 -0.09 3.80
N MET A 578 -17.02 -1.28 3.21
CA MET A 578 -18.11 -1.98 2.56
C MET A 578 -18.14 -3.45 2.98
N ALA A 579 -19.33 -4.04 3.03
CA ALA A 579 -19.58 -5.43 3.38
C ALA A 579 -20.22 -6.16 2.20
N VAL A 580 -19.71 -7.36 1.93
CA VAL A 580 -20.24 -8.31 0.96
C VAL A 580 -20.52 -9.64 1.65
N PRO A 581 -21.47 -10.45 1.17
CA PRO A 581 -21.67 -11.81 1.67
C PRO A 581 -20.38 -12.62 1.59
N PHE A 582 -20.03 -13.32 2.68
CA PHE A 582 -18.90 -14.24 2.65
C PHE A 582 -19.30 -15.52 1.91
N VAL A 583 -18.69 -15.76 0.75
CA VAL A 583 -18.93 -16.97 -0.04
C VAL A 583 -17.87 -18.02 0.30
N ALA A 584 -18.31 -19.12 0.89
CA ALA A 584 -17.48 -20.25 1.30
C ALA A 584 -17.10 -21.16 0.12
N ALA A 585 -16.26 -20.66 -0.78
CA ALA A 585 -15.87 -21.34 -2.01
C ALA A 585 -14.39 -21.13 -2.33
N PRO A 586 -13.73 -22.09 -3.00
CA PRO A 586 -12.38 -21.88 -3.51
C PRO A 586 -12.38 -20.82 -4.62
N SER A 587 -11.25 -20.14 -4.78
CA SER A 587 -11.03 -19.29 -5.96
C SER A 587 -10.77 -20.13 -7.21
N LEU A 588 -11.04 -19.59 -8.40
CA LEU A 588 -10.67 -20.25 -9.65
C LEU A 588 -9.14 -20.42 -9.78
N GLN A 589 -8.35 -19.58 -9.10
CA GLN A 589 -6.90 -19.76 -9.02
C GLN A 589 -6.56 -21.10 -8.36
N GLU A 590 -7.13 -21.37 -7.19
CA GLU A 590 -6.91 -22.61 -6.44
C GLU A 590 -7.43 -23.84 -7.22
N VAL A 591 -8.61 -23.71 -7.83
CA VAL A 591 -9.17 -24.77 -8.68
C VAL A 591 -8.23 -25.07 -9.86
N ALA A 592 -7.68 -24.04 -10.52
CA ALA A 592 -6.76 -24.22 -11.64
C ALA A 592 -5.38 -24.75 -11.23
N GLU A 593 -4.90 -24.41 -10.04
CA GLU A 593 -3.65 -24.96 -9.47
C GLU A 593 -3.81 -26.44 -9.13
N ARG A 594 -4.97 -26.81 -8.57
CA ARG A 594 -5.21 -28.18 -8.12
C ARG A 594 -5.61 -29.11 -9.24
N CYS A 595 -6.54 -28.69 -10.11
CA CYS A 595 -7.07 -29.51 -11.20
C CYS A 595 -6.24 -29.41 -12.49
N GLY A 596 -5.39 -28.38 -12.63
CA GLY A 596 -4.66 -28.12 -13.86
C GLY A 596 -5.58 -27.61 -14.99
N ALA A 597 -5.42 -28.16 -16.20
CA ALA A 597 -6.26 -27.82 -17.33
C ALA A 597 -7.67 -28.42 -17.17
N LEU A 598 -8.70 -27.59 -17.33
CA LEU A 598 -10.10 -28.00 -17.23
C LEU A 598 -10.64 -28.41 -18.61
N ASP A 599 -11.63 -29.31 -18.64
CA ASP A 599 -12.26 -29.73 -19.88
C ASP A 599 -13.12 -28.60 -20.51
N VAL A 600 -13.40 -28.76 -21.80
CA VAL A 600 -14.13 -27.76 -22.60
C VAL A 600 -15.50 -27.42 -22.02
N ALA A 601 -16.26 -28.41 -21.53
CA ALA A 601 -17.61 -28.16 -21.02
C ALA A 601 -17.56 -27.35 -19.72
N THR A 602 -16.61 -27.67 -18.84
CA THR A 602 -16.33 -26.91 -17.61
C THR A 602 -15.95 -25.46 -17.93
N VAL A 603 -14.99 -25.25 -18.83
CA VAL A 603 -14.51 -23.91 -19.21
C VAL A 603 -15.65 -23.07 -19.82
N ARG A 604 -16.51 -23.68 -20.64
CA ARG A 604 -17.67 -23.00 -21.23
C ARG A 604 -18.70 -22.57 -20.19
N GLY A 605 -19.04 -23.45 -19.25
CA GLY A 605 -20.00 -23.14 -18.19
C GLY A 605 -19.50 -22.02 -17.27
N ILE A 606 -18.23 -22.09 -16.84
CA ILE A 606 -17.60 -21.05 -16.03
C ILE A 606 -17.51 -19.74 -16.82
N GLY A 607 -17.03 -19.80 -18.05
CA GLY A 607 -16.87 -18.62 -18.91
C GLY A 607 -18.20 -17.90 -19.20
N ALA A 608 -19.26 -18.65 -19.48
CA ALA A 608 -20.60 -18.07 -19.69
C ALA A 608 -21.14 -17.39 -18.43
N GLY A 609 -20.90 -17.98 -17.25
CA GLY A 609 -21.26 -17.38 -15.96
C GLY A 609 -20.51 -16.08 -15.68
N ILE A 610 -19.18 -16.05 -15.91
CA ILE A 610 -18.37 -14.83 -15.73
C ILE A 610 -18.78 -13.75 -16.74
N ALA A 611 -19.01 -14.11 -18.00
CA ALA A 611 -19.47 -13.17 -19.03
C ALA A 611 -20.85 -12.56 -18.70
N SER A 612 -21.74 -13.35 -18.10
CA SER A 612 -23.03 -12.87 -17.60
C SER A 612 -22.87 -11.94 -16.39
N ALA A 613 -21.93 -12.24 -15.48
CA ALA A 613 -21.59 -11.35 -14.38
C ALA A 613 -21.05 -9.99 -14.86
N LEU A 614 -20.12 -10.00 -15.83
CA LEU A 614 -19.60 -8.78 -16.44
C LEU A 614 -20.71 -7.97 -17.13
N THR A 615 -21.66 -8.63 -17.79
CA THR A 615 -22.83 -7.94 -18.37
C THR A 615 -23.62 -7.19 -17.30
N ALA A 616 -23.87 -7.81 -16.14
CA ALA A 616 -24.58 -7.17 -15.03
C ALA A 616 -23.77 -6.01 -14.40
N ILE A 617 -22.45 -6.19 -14.23
CA ILE A 617 -21.56 -5.16 -13.69
C ILE A 617 -21.50 -3.93 -14.63
N HIS A 618 -21.32 -4.18 -15.93
CA HIS A 618 -21.21 -3.11 -16.94
C HIS A 618 -22.51 -2.34 -17.13
N ALA A 619 -23.66 -2.97 -16.91
CA ALA A 619 -24.96 -2.30 -16.96
C ALA A 619 -25.09 -1.17 -15.91
N GLU A 620 -24.40 -1.29 -14.78
CA GLU A 620 -24.35 -0.27 -13.73
C GLU A 620 -23.24 0.78 -13.92
N GLY A 621 -22.54 0.73 -15.07
CA GLY A 621 -21.47 1.67 -15.41
C GLY A 621 -20.12 1.38 -14.75
N ILE A 622 -19.95 0.18 -14.18
CA ILE A 622 -18.70 -0.27 -13.56
C ILE A 622 -17.88 -1.05 -14.59
N VAL A 623 -16.55 -0.88 -14.58
CA VAL A 623 -15.60 -1.76 -15.29
C VAL A 623 -14.72 -2.41 -14.23
N HIS A 624 -14.53 -3.73 -14.29
CA HIS A 624 -13.86 -4.49 -13.23
C HIS A 624 -12.35 -4.20 -13.16
N LEU A 625 -11.66 -4.18 -14.31
CA LEU A 625 -10.24 -3.87 -14.52
C LEU A 625 -9.19 -4.78 -13.84
N ASP A 626 -9.59 -5.61 -12.87
CA ASP A 626 -8.74 -6.60 -12.18
C ASP A 626 -9.35 -8.01 -12.26
N LEU A 627 -9.96 -8.37 -13.39
CA LEU A 627 -10.53 -9.71 -13.57
C LEU A 627 -9.41 -10.76 -13.73
N LYS A 628 -9.28 -11.64 -12.73
CA LYS A 628 -8.30 -12.74 -12.69
C LYS A 628 -8.87 -13.93 -11.91
N PRO A 629 -8.28 -15.15 -12.02
CA PRO A 629 -8.81 -16.33 -11.33
C PRO A 629 -8.93 -16.18 -9.81
N ALA A 630 -8.11 -15.34 -9.18
CA ALA A 630 -8.19 -15.07 -7.74
C ALA A 630 -9.45 -14.24 -7.34
N ASN A 631 -10.04 -13.49 -8.28
CA ASN A 631 -11.22 -12.64 -8.06
C ASN A 631 -12.52 -13.30 -8.55
N VAL A 632 -12.50 -14.62 -8.73
CA VAL A 632 -13.69 -15.41 -9.08
C VAL A 632 -13.75 -16.62 -8.16
N LEU A 633 -14.83 -16.74 -7.39
CA LEU A 633 -15.08 -17.89 -6.51
C LEU A 633 -15.94 -18.92 -7.25
N LEU A 634 -15.72 -20.21 -7.01
CA LEU A 634 -16.48 -21.28 -7.68
C LEU A 634 -17.38 -22.02 -6.69
N THR A 635 -18.70 -21.88 -6.86
CA THR A 635 -19.72 -22.62 -6.09
C THR A 635 -20.23 -23.81 -6.89
N GLU A 636 -20.99 -24.72 -6.24
CA GLU A 636 -21.60 -25.88 -6.93
C GLU A 636 -22.51 -25.47 -8.09
N ASP A 637 -23.08 -24.26 -8.04
CA ASP A 637 -24.06 -23.77 -9.01
C ASP A 637 -23.49 -22.74 -10.00
N GLY A 638 -22.19 -22.42 -9.93
CA GLY A 638 -21.48 -21.58 -10.91
C GLY A 638 -20.44 -20.62 -10.32
N PRO A 639 -19.82 -19.78 -11.15
CA PRO A 639 -18.84 -18.79 -10.69
C PRO A 639 -19.49 -17.61 -9.95
N ARG A 640 -18.72 -16.92 -9.11
CA ARG A 640 -19.07 -15.67 -8.44
C ARG A 640 -17.94 -14.67 -8.62
N VAL A 641 -18.17 -13.63 -9.40
CA VAL A 641 -17.23 -12.53 -9.59
C VAL A 641 -17.29 -11.61 -8.37
N ILE A 642 -16.12 -11.29 -7.81
CA ILE A 642 -15.93 -10.46 -6.60
C ILE A 642 -15.00 -9.28 -6.91
N ASP A 643 -14.89 -8.33 -5.97
CA ASP A 643 -13.93 -7.22 -6.03
C ASP A 643 -14.04 -6.33 -7.30
N PHE A 644 -15.24 -6.17 -7.87
CA PHE A 644 -15.50 -5.24 -8.97
C PHE A 644 -15.78 -3.83 -8.47
N GLY A 645 -15.28 -2.82 -9.19
CA GLY A 645 -15.53 -1.41 -8.83
C GLY A 645 -14.77 -0.95 -7.59
N ILE A 646 -13.48 -1.28 -7.47
CA ILE A 646 -12.50 -0.58 -6.59
C ILE A 646 -11.14 -0.41 -7.30
N ALA A 647 -10.90 -1.18 -8.38
CA ALA A 647 -9.64 -1.25 -9.11
C ALA A 647 -9.25 0.07 -9.82
N GLN A 648 -10.20 0.95 -10.14
CA GLN A 648 -9.87 2.23 -10.79
C GLN A 648 -9.18 3.20 -9.82
N ILE A 649 -9.47 3.10 -8.52
CA ILE A 649 -8.88 3.91 -7.46
C ILE A 649 -7.59 3.28 -6.93
N GLU A 650 -7.53 1.94 -6.80
CA GLU A 650 -6.30 1.18 -6.49
C GLU A 650 -5.15 1.49 -7.49
N ARG A 651 -5.51 1.81 -8.74
CA ARG A 651 -4.57 2.15 -9.82
C ARG A 651 -3.88 3.51 -9.70
N LEU A 652 -4.43 4.44 -8.90
CA LEU A 652 -3.88 5.79 -8.72
C LEU A 652 -2.75 5.83 -7.68
N THR A 653 -2.58 4.77 -6.89
CA THR A 653 -1.79 4.83 -5.64
C THR A 653 -0.74 3.73 -5.47
N GLU A 654 -0.68 2.73 -6.34
CA GLU A 654 0.36 1.69 -6.29
C GLU A 654 1.59 2.01 -7.17
N PRO A 655 2.82 2.02 -6.63
CA PRO A 655 4.00 1.85 -7.45
C PRO A 655 3.97 0.43 -8.03
N ARG A 656 3.82 0.36 -9.36
CA ARG A 656 3.83 -0.84 -10.19
C ARG A 656 5.16 -1.60 -10.13
N SER A 657 5.46 -2.24 -8.99
CA SER A 657 6.58 -3.16 -8.86
C SER A 657 6.09 -4.53 -8.41
N GLY A 658 6.37 -5.55 -9.24
CA GLY A 658 6.23 -6.96 -8.87
C GLY A 658 5.12 -7.72 -9.60
N PHE A 659 5.54 -8.57 -10.54
CA PHE A 659 4.95 -9.85 -10.94
C PHE A 659 4.33 -9.95 -12.35
N ALA A 660 4.76 -10.96 -13.11
CA ALA A 660 4.30 -11.22 -14.48
C ALA A 660 2.85 -11.68 -14.51
N GLY A 661 2.37 -12.30 -13.43
CA GLY A 661 1.02 -12.84 -13.30
C GLY A 661 -0.08 -11.80 -13.10
N THR A 662 0.21 -10.61 -12.56
CA THR A 662 -0.78 -9.53 -12.44
C THR A 662 -0.97 -8.83 -13.78
N TYR A 663 0.12 -8.55 -14.51
CA TYR A 663 0.05 -8.00 -15.87
C TYR A 663 -0.50 -8.97 -16.90
N ALA A 664 -0.42 -10.29 -16.66
CA ALA A 664 -0.85 -11.28 -17.62
C ALA A 664 -2.34 -11.16 -18.02
N TYR A 665 -3.19 -10.61 -17.13
CA TYR A 665 -4.61 -10.40 -17.38
C TYR A 665 -4.93 -8.96 -17.79
N ALA A 666 -3.96 -8.04 -17.76
CA ALA A 666 -4.15 -6.67 -18.17
C ALA A 666 -4.26 -6.57 -19.69
N SER A 667 -5.19 -5.75 -20.16
CA SER A 667 -5.36 -5.46 -21.58
C SER A 667 -4.23 -4.60 -22.16
N PRO A 668 -4.00 -4.62 -23.50
CA PRO A 668 -3.00 -3.77 -24.15
C PRO A 668 -3.18 -2.28 -23.82
N GLU A 669 -4.42 -1.79 -23.77
CA GLU A 669 -4.73 -0.41 -23.43
C GLU A 669 -4.43 -0.07 -21.96
N GLN A 670 -4.54 -1.03 -21.04
CA GLN A 670 -4.14 -0.87 -19.64
C GLN A 670 -2.61 -0.77 -19.49
N ILE A 671 -1.87 -1.53 -20.29
CA ILE A 671 -0.39 -1.51 -20.30
C ILE A 671 0.14 -0.23 -20.94
N ARG A 672 -0.53 0.29 -21.98
CA ARG A 672 -0.16 1.53 -22.70
C ARG A 672 -0.59 2.82 -21.99
N GLU A 673 -1.23 2.73 -20.82
CA GLU A 673 -1.67 3.86 -20.01
C GLU A 673 -2.63 4.84 -20.70
N HIS A 674 -3.61 4.32 -21.45
CA HIS A 674 -4.68 5.16 -21.98
C HIS A 674 -5.52 5.79 -20.85
N GLU A 675 -6.05 7.00 -21.09
CA GLU A 675 -6.82 7.78 -20.10
C GLU A 675 -8.23 7.20 -19.83
N GLN A 676 -8.77 6.32 -20.69
CA GLN A 676 -10.12 5.76 -20.58
C GLN A 676 -10.13 4.25 -20.80
N PHE A 677 -10.51 3.48 -19.77
CA PHE A 677 -10.75 2.04 -19.88
C PHE A 677 -12.23 1.76 -20.12
N THR A 678 -12.51 0.67 -20.83
CA THR A 678 -13.86 0.33 -21.29
C THR A 678 -14.20 -1.11 -20.90
N PRO A 679 -15.48 -1.50 -20.96
CA PRO A 679 -15.91 -2.90 -20.90
C PRO A 679 -15.06 -3.89 -21.70
N ALA A 680 -14.46 -3.47 -22.82
CA ALA A 680 -13.60 -4.30 -23.66
C ALA A 680 -12.31 -4.76 -22.96
N SER A 681 -11.83 -4.02 -21.96
CA SER A 681 -10.66 -4.41 -21.16
C SER A 681 -10.95 -5.66 -20.33
N ASP A 682 -12.13 -5.74 -19.71
CA ASP A 682 -12.56 -6.93 -18.97
C ASP A 682 -12.77 -8.15 -19.89
N VAL A 683 -13.22 -7.92 -21.13
CA VAL A 683 -13.34 -8.98 -22.15
C VAL A 683 -11.97 -9.57 -22.50
N PHE A 684 -10.93 -8.75 -22.57
CA PHE A 684 -9.56 -9.25 -22.78
C PHE A 684 -9.07 -10.09 -21.59
N SER A 685 -9.32 -9.61 -20.37
CA SER A 685 -8.99 -10.36 -19.15
C SER A 685 -9.74 -11.70 -19.09
N LEU A 686 -11.02 -11.73 -19.49
CA LEU A 686 -11.81 -12.95 -19.63
C LEU A 686 -11.19 -13.90 -20.68
N GLY A 687 -10.79 -13.40 -21.84
CA GLY A 687 -10.11 -14.20 -22.86
C GLY A 687 -8.84 -14.88 -22.35
N THR A 688 -8.03 -14.14 -21.58
CA THR A 688 -6.82 -14.69 -20.94
C THR A 688 -7.19 -15.75 -19.89
N LEU A 689 -8.22 -15.51 -19.08
CA LEU A 689 -8.71 -16.44 -18.07
C LEU A 689 -9.19 -17.75 -18.71
N LEU A 690 -9.98 -17.69 -19.78
CA LEU A 690 -10.45 -18.87 -20.50
C LEU A 690 -9.29 -19.69 -21.08
N ALA A 691 -8.32 -19.02 -21.70
CA ALA A 691 -7.11 -19.67 -22.19
C ALA A 691 -6.32 -20.34 -21.07
N ARG A 692 -6.18 -19.68 -19.90
CA ARG A 692 -5.48 -20.22 -18.73
C ARG A 692 -6.14 -21.47 -18.16
N LEU A 693 -7.47 -21.50 -18.09
CA LEU A 693 -8.24 -22.64 -17.60
C LEU A 693 -8.15 -23.83 -18.58
N ALA A 694 -8.26 -23.58 -19.88
CA ALA A 694 -8.22 -24.63 -20.90
C ALA A 694 -6.80 -25.20 -21.13
N LEU A 695 -5.76 -24.37 -21.04
CA LEU A 695 -4.37 -24.77 -21.32
C LEU A 695 -3.61 -25.25 -20.08
N GLY A 696 -4.07 -24.91 -18.88
CA GLY A 696 -3.31 -25.15 -17.64
C GLY A 696 -2.08 -24.25 -17.49
N ARG A 697 -1.89 -23.27 -18.38
CA ARG A 697 -0.76 -22.31 -18.41
C ARG A 697 -1.21 -20.95 -18.97
N LEU A 698 -0.50 -19.88 -18.65
CA LEU A 698 -0.77 -18.55 -19.24
C LEU A 698 -0.38 -18.52 -20.73
N PRO A 699 -1.16 -17.83 -21.58
CA PRO A 699 -0.86 -17.72 -23.02
C PRO A 699 0.26 -16.71 -23.34
N TRP A 700 0.72 -15.91 -22.37
CA TRP A 700 1.67 -14.81 -22.60
C TRP A 700 3.13 -15.12 -22.21
N GLY A 701 3.39 -16.27 -21.59
CA GLY A 701 4.70 -16.64 -21.05
C GLY A 701 4.83 -16.38 -19.54
N ARG A 702 6.08 -16.37 -19.03
CA ARG A 702 6.39 -16.30 -17.58
C ARG A 702 7.19 -15.07 -17.14
N LYS A 703 7.90 -14.39 -18.05
CA LYS A 703 8.75 -13.23 -17.74
C LYS A 703 7.96 -11.94 -17.94
N VAL A 704 7.97 -11.03 -16.97
CA VAL A 704 7.15 -9.80 -16.93
C VAL A 704 7.22 -9.00 -18.24
N LEU A 705 8.43 -8.63 -18.67
CA LEU A 705 8.63 -7.80 -19.85
C LEU A 705 8.19 -8.50 -21.15
N ALA A 706 8.41 -9.82 -21.24
CA ALA A 706 7.96 -10.61 -22.37
C ALA A 706 6.43 -10.73 -22.41
N VAL A 707 5.78 -10.90 -21.26
CA VAL A 707 4.32 -10.91 -21.13
C VAL A 707 3.73 -9.58 -21.60
N MET A 708 4.28 -8.45 -21.13
CA MET A 708 3.81 -7.12 -21.54
C MET A 708 4.00 -6.88 -23.05
N SER A 709 5.14 -7.26 -23.62
CA SER A 709 5.37 -7.18 -25.07
C SER A 709 4.37 -8.04 -25.84
N ASN A 710 4.22 -9.32 -25.47
CA ASN A 710 3.33 -10.24 -26.17
C ASN A 710 1.87 -9.79 -26.13
N ILE A 711 1.42 -9.19 -25.02
CA ILE A 711 0.08 -8.59 -24.90
C ILE A 711 -0.05 -7.41 -25.87
N CYS A 712 0.89 -6.47 -25.84
CA CYS A 712 0.88 -5.31 -26.72
C CYS A 712 0.95 -5.70 -28.22
N ASP A 713 1.75 -6.71 -28.54
CA ASP A 713 1.98 -7.20 -29.90
C ASP A 713 0.85 -8.12 -30.40
N GLY A 714 -0.04 -8.57 -29.51
CA GLY A 714 -1.16 -9.45 -29.86
C GLY A 714 -0.73 -10.87 -30.21
N THR A 715 0.29 -11.41 -29.54
CA THR A 715 0.93 -12.70 -29.87
C THR A 715 0.72 -13.77 -28.78
N PRO A 716 -0.53 -14.14 -28.43
CA PRO A 716 -0.76 -15.19 -27.43
C PRO A 716 -0.34 -16.57 -27.98
N ASP A 717 0.35 -17.34 -27.14
CA ASP A 717 0.59 -18.77 -27.36
C ASP A 717 -0.64 -19.58 -26.97
N LEU A 718 -1.50 -19.81 -27.96
CA LEU A 718 -2.71 -20.64 -27.87
C LEU A 718 -2.47 -22.09 -28.32
N ALA A 719 -1.21 -22.54 -28.42
CA ALA A 719 -0.93 -23.89 -28.85
C ALA A 719 -1.52 -24.92 -27.87
N GLY A 720 -2.38 -25.81 -28.40
CA GLY A 720 -3.09 -26.82 -27.62
C GLY A 720 -4.47 -26.40 -27.12
N LEU A 721 -4.97 -25.22 -27.50
CA LEU A 721 -6.32 -24.77 -27.16
C LEU A 721 -7.37 -25.62 -27.94
N PRO A 722 -8.43 -26.12 -27.29
CA PRO A 722 -9.50 -26.85 -27.97
C PRO A 722 -10.19 -26.00 -29.05
N ALA A 723 -10.50 -26.62 -30.20
CA ALA A 723 -11.06 -25.92 -31.36
C ALA A 723 -12.40 -25.23 -31.05
N GLU A 724 -13.18 -25.79 -30.13
CA GLU A 724 -14.47 -25.25 -29.68
C GLU A 724 -14.34 -23.95 -28.88
N LEU A 725 -13.15 -23.62 -28.37
CA LEU A 725 -12.86 -22.40 -27.62
C LEU A 725 -12.01 -21.40 -28.42
N GLU A 726 -11.41 -21.82 -29.53
CA GLU A 726 -10.42 -21.01 -30.23
C GLU A 726 -10.98 -19.68 -30.75
N GLU A 727 -12.14 -19.71 -31.40
CA GLU A 727 -12.75 -18.51 -31.97
C GLU A 727 -13.10 -17.48 -30.90
N VAL A 728 -13.79 -17.92 -29.83
CA VAL A 728 -14.20 -17.02 -28.74
C VAL A 728 -13.00 -16.45 -27.98
N VAL A 729 -12.00 -17.28 -27.66
CA VAL A 729 -10.79 -16.83 -26.96
C VAL A 729 -10.01 -15.84 -27.83
N ARG A 730 -9.81 -16.15 -29.12
CA ARG A 730 -9.06 -15.27 -30.04
C ARG A 730 -9.76 -13.93 -30.24
N SER A 731 -11.09 -13.92 -30.36
CA SER A 731 -11.88 -12.68 -30.48
C SER A 731 -11.81 -11.84 -29.20
N CYS A 732 -11.81 -12.46 -28.01
CA CYS A 732 -11.62 -11.74 -26.75
C CYS A 732 -10.21 -11.12 -26.63
N LEU A 733 -9.18 -11.81 -27.13
CA LEU A 733 -7.77 -11.39 -27.07
C LEU A 733 -7.35 -10.45 -28.21
N HIS A 734 -8.31 -9.87 -28.95
CA HIS A 734 -8.00 -8.97 -30.04
C HIS A 734 -7.26 -7.70 -29.53
N PRO A 735 -6.15 -7.25 -30.17
CA PRO A 735 -5.39 -6.09 -29.69
C PRO A 735 -6.20 -4.79 -29.67
N ASP A 736 -7.02 -4.59 -30.70
CA ASP A 736 -7.97 -3.46 -30.78
C ASP A 736 -9.22 -3.74 -29.91
N PRO A 737 -9.51 -2.91 -28.89
CA PRO A 737 -10.68 -3.08 -28.04
C PRO A 737 -12.02 -2.97 -28.78
N ALA A 738 -12.08 -2.21 -29.89
CA ALA A 738 -13.33 -2.04 -30.65
C ALA A 738 -13.75 -3.30 -31.43
N LEU A 739 -12.82 -4.24 -31.64
CA LEU A 739 -13.05 -5.49 -32.35
C LEU A 739 -13.33 -6.67 -31.40
N ARG A 740 -13.28 -6.44 -30.08
CA ARG A 740 -13.63 -7.46 -29.08
C ARG A 740 -15.16 -7.61 -28.98
N PRO A 741 -15.67 -8.83 -28.75
CA PRO A 741 -17.10 -9.06 -28.54
C PRO A 741 -17.58 -8.41 -27.24
N THR A 742 -18.89 -8.18 -27.11
CA THR A 742 -19.45 -7.79 -25.80
C THR A 742 -19.49 -9.00 -24.85
N PRO A 743 -19.54 -8.80 -23.52
CA PRO A 743 -19.71 -9.92 -22.59
C PRO A 743 -20.97 -10.76 -22.88
N ALA A 744 -22.05 -10.15 -23.35
CA ALA A 744 -23.26 -10.87 -23.75
C ALA A 744 -23.03 -11.78 -24.97
N ASP A 745 -22.25 -11.31 -25.96
CA ASP A 745 -21.86 -12.13 -27.12
C ASP A 745 -20.98 -13.31 -26.70
N VAL A 746 -20.03 -13.08 -25.77
CA VAL A 746 -19.17 -14.13 -25.22
C VAL A 746 -20.01 -15.18 -24.47
N ALA A 747 -20.97 -14.75 -23.63
CA ALA A 747 -21.88 -15.65 -22.94
C ALA A 747 -22.70 -16.50 -23.92
N ALA A 748 -23.21 -15.89 -24.99
CA ALA A 748 -23.97 -16.58 -26.03
C ALA A 748 -23.11 -17.61 -26.81
N ALA A 749 -21.89 -17.23 -27.17
CA ALA A 749 -20.94 -18.13 -27.86
C ALA A 749 -20.56 -19.33 -26.99
N LEU A 750 -20.36 -19.12 -25.68
CA LEU A 750 -20.01 -20.20 -24.75
C LEU A 750 -21.21 -21.09 -24.40
N ALA A 751 -22.44 -20.56 -24.42
CA ALA A 751 -23.67 -21.33 -24.17
C ALA A 751 -24.14 -22.19 -25.36
N THR A 752 -23.74 -21.87 -26.59
CA THR A 752 -24.18 -22.60 -27.80
C THR A 752 -23.26 -23.77 -28.14
N GLY A 753 -23.68 -25.00 -27.86
CA GLY A 753 -22.95 -26.23 -28.26
C GLY A 753 -22.58 -26.26 -29.76
N PRO A 754 -21.73 -27.20 -30.22
CA PRO A 754 -21.10 -27.16 -31.55
C PRO A 754 -22.09 -26.85 -32.68
N ALA A 755 -21.64 -25.99 -33.60
CA ALA A 755 -22.43 -25.24 -34.57
C ALA A 755 -23.66 -25.97 -35.13
N GLY A 756 -24.86 -25.42 -34.87
CA GLY A 756 -26.12 -25.83 -35.48
C GLY A 756 -27.25 -26.23 -34.52
N ALA A 757 -27.00 -26.29 -33.21
CA ALA A 757 -28.07 -26.54 -32.23
C ALA A 757 -28.89 -25.26 -31.95
N PRO A 758 -30.23 -25.34 -31.88
CA PRO A 758 -31.05 -24.20 -31.47
C PRO A 758 -30.65 -23.76 -30.05
N PRO A 759 -30.70 -22.46 -29.74
CA PRO A 759 -30.29 -21.97 -28.44
C PRO A 759 -31.19 -22.59 -27.36
N ALA A 760 -30.58 -23.23 -26.36
CA ALA A 760 -31.30 -23.82 -25.24
C ALA A 760 -32.17 -22.76 -24.53
N PRO A 761 -33.32 -23.13 -23.93
CA PRO A 761 -34.09 -22.22 -23.10
C PRO A 761 -33.23 -21.64 -21.96
N GLU A 762 -33.56 -20.44 -21.49
CA GLU A 762 -32.78 -19.66 -20.52
C GLU A 762 -32.43 -20.45 -19.24
N ALA A 763 -33.32 -21.36 -18.81
CA ALA A 763 -33.11 -22.25 -17.66
C ALA A 763 -32.06 -23.36 -17.91
N GLU A 764 -31.86 -23.80 -19.14
CA GLU A 764 -30.85 -24.82 -19.51
C GLU A 764 -29.49 -24.18 -19.85
N ARG A 765 -29.46 -22.91 -20.29
CA ARG A 765 -28.23 -22.15 -20.59
C ARG A 765 -27.30 -21.96 -19.39
N PHE A 766 -27.86 -22.06 -18.17
CA PHE A 766 -27.15 -21.84 -16.91
C PHE A 766 -27.29 -23.02 -15.96
N SER A 767 -27.33 -24.24 -16.51
CA SER A 767 -27.12 -25.45 -15.72
C SER A 767 -25.76 -25.37 -15.02
N PRO A 768 -25.61 -25.94 -13.81
CA PRO A 768 -24.33 -25.98 -13.13
C PRO A 768 -23.23 -26.49 -14.07
N PRO A 769 -22.04 -25.87 -14.09
CA PRO A 769 -20.95 -26.39 -14.91
C PRO A 769 -20.70 -27.85 -14.50
N PRO A 770 -20.45 -28.76 -15.46
CA PRO A 770 -19.93 -30.06 -15.08
C PRO A 770 -18.59 -29.79 -14.39
N LEU A 771 -18.44 -30.17 -13.13
CA LEU A 771 -17.21 -29.91 -12.38
C LEU A 771 -16.42 -31.22 -12.24
N PRO A 772 -15.08 -31.19 -12.38
CA PRO A 772 -14.24 -32.33 -12.02
C PRO A 772 -14.46 -32.73 -10.55
N ASP A 773 -14.38 -34.03 -10.25
CA ASP A 773 -14.55 -34.55 -8.88
C ASP A 773 -13.64 -33.84 -7.87
N GLU A 774 -12.41 -33.49 -8.29
CA GLU A 774 -11.46 -32.74 -7.46
C GLU A 774 -11.92 -31.31 -7.19
N ALA A 775 -12.51 -30.62 -8.17
CA ALA A 775 -13.12 -29.30 -7.98
C ALA A 775 -14.35 -29.38 -7.06
N THR A 776 -15.22 -30.37 -7.25
CA THR A 776 -16.36 -30.61 -6.34
C THR A 776 -15.89 -30.93 -4.92
N THR A 777 -14.80 -31.68 -4.78
CA THR A 777 -14.20 -31.98 -3.47
C THR A 777 -13.68 -30.70 -2.81
N LEU A 778 -12.93 -29.86 -3.52
CA LEU A 778 -12.46 -28.57 -3.02
C LEU A 778 -13.62 -27.66 -2.57
N ILE A 779 -14.70 -27.60 -3.35
CA ILE A 779 -15.90 -26.82 -3.00
C ILE A 779 -16.51 -27.34 -1.70
N ARG A 780 -16.62 -28.67 -1.53
CA ARG A 780 -17.14 -29.26 -0.30
C ARG A 780 -16.22 -29.08 0.90
N GLU A 781 -14.90 -29.15 0.71
CA GLU A 781 -13.92 -28.85 1.75
C GLU A 781 -14.06 -27.40 2.21
N HIS A 782 -14.13 -26.46 1.26
CA HIS A 782 -14.43 -25.06 1.52
C HIS A 782 -15.80 -24.85 2.15
N ALA A 783 -16.79 -25.69 1.89
CA ALA A 783 -18.11 -25.63 2.52
C ALA A 783 -18.14 -26.27 3.93
N ALA A 784 -17.17 -27.15 4.27
CA ALA A 784 -17.14 -27.89 5.53
C ALA A 784 -16.16 -27.33 6.59
N LEU A 785 -15.16 -26.53 6.20
CA LEU A 785 -14.16 -25.97 7.13
C LEU A 785 -14.78 -24.93 8.10
N PRO A 786 -14.29 -24.74 9.34
CA PRO A 786 -14.73 -23.61 10.17
C PRO A 786 -14.35 -22.27 9.52
N ALA A 787 -15.21 -21.25 9.57
CA ALA A 787 -14.98 -19.97 8.89
C ALA A 787 -13.63 -19.31 9.29
N THR A 788 -13.26 -19.40 10.57
CA THR A 788 -11.97 -18.90 11.12
C THR A 788 -10.73 -19.72 10.72
N ARG A 789 -10.89 -20.85 10.03
CA ARG A 789 -9.78 -21.64 9.44
C ARG A 789 -9.72 -21.53 7.92
N ARG A 790 -10.74 -20.99 7.26
CA ARG A 790 -10.79 -20.88 5.80
C ARG A 790 -9.85 -19.79 5.27
N PHE A 791 -9.63 -18.73 6.03
CA PHE A 791 -8.84 -17.59 5.56
C PHE A 791 -7.33 -17.70 5.70
N GLU A 792 -6.81 -18.64 6.52
CA GLU A 792 -5.40 -19.04 6.43
C GLU A 792 -5.03 -19.51 5.00
N THR A 793 -6.01 -20.00 4.23
CA THR A 793 -5.85 -20.43 2.83
C THR A 793 -5.84 -19.26 1.84
N LEU A 794 -6.58 -18.17 2.09
CA LEU A 794 -6.62 -16.97 1.25
C LEU A 794 -5.39 -16.05 1.46
N VAL A 795 -4.90 -15.95 2.70
CA VAL A 795 -3.59 -15.34 2.99
C VAL A 795 -2.49 -16.14 2.29
N ARG A 796 -2.65 -17.45 2.13
CA ARG A 796 -1.73 -18.28 1.34
C ARG A 796 -1.73 -17.93 -0.14
N THR A 797 -2.89 -17.74 -0.77
CA THR A 797 -2.98 -17.33 -2.19
C THR A 797 -2.52 -15.89 -2.48
N ARG A 798 -2.52 -14.98 -1.49
CA ARG A 798 -1.97 -13.61 -1.66
C ARG A 798 -0.52 -13.45 -1.18
N ARG A 799 -0.03 -14.32 -0.30
CA ARG A 799 1.28 -14.19 0.37
C ARG A 799 2.28 -15.29 -0.01
N GLU A 800 1.84 -16.40 -0.60
CA GLU A 800 2.67 -17.49 -1.14
C GLU A 800 2.38 -17.68 -2.64
N GLY A 801 2.84 -16.73 -3.47
CA GLY A 801 3.03 -16.92 -4.92
C GLY A 801 4.46 -17.33 -5.26
N ALA A 802 5.18 -17.95 -4.32
CA ALA A 802 6.49 -18.53 -4.55
C ALA A 802 6.35 -20.06 -4.60
N ASP A 803 6.61 -20.61 -5.79
CA ASP A 803 6.74 -22.03 -6.16
C ASP A 803 5.48 -22.92 -6.07
N ASP A 804 4.90 -23.24 -7.25
CA ASP A 804 4.76 -24.61 -7.81
C ASP A 804 3.52 -24.72 -8.75
N THR A 805 3.70 -24.53 -10.07
CA THR A 805 2.68 -24.93 -11.10
C THR A 805 2.99 -26.27 -11.74
N THR A 806 3.60 -27.19 -10.98
CA THR A 806 3.72 -28.59 -11.38
C THR A 806 2.96 -29.49 -10.42
N VAL A 807 1.76 -29.94 -10.82
CA VAL A 807 1.24 -31.22 -10.30
C VAL A 807 2.18 -32.31 -10.84
N ALA A 808 3.20 -32.62 -10.05
CA ALA A 808 4.06 -33.75 -10.29
C ALA A 808 3.25 -35.04 -10.14
N ALA A 809 3.14 -35.81 -11.22
CA ALA A 809 3.30 -37.24 -11.08
C ALA A 809 4.60 -37.47 -10.27
N ARG A 810 4.51 -37.89 -9.01
CA ARG A 810 5.70 -38.26 -8.22
C ARG A 810 6.03 -39.74 -8.40
N PRO A 811 7.30 -40.16 -8.26
CA PRO A 811 8.47 -39.37 -7.84
C PRO A 811 9.57 -39.33 -8.93
N VAL A 812 10.46 -38.34 -8.94
CA VAL A 812 11.79 -38.43 -8.33
C VAL A 812 12.51 -37.06 -8.46
N THR A 813 12.89 -36.50 -7.30
CA THR A 813 13.98 -35.53 -7.03
C THR A 813 14.07 -34.18 -7.78
N GLY A 814 14.13 -33.09 -6.99
CA GLY A 814 15.26 -32.15 -7.07
C GLY A 814 14.98 -30.69 -7.46
N SER A 815 14.85 -29.85 -6.43
CA SER A 815 15.38 -28.48 -6.25
C SER A 815 15.27 -27.38 -7.32
N ALA A 816 14.83 -26.23 -6.81
CA ALA A 816 15.40 -24.89 -7.00
C ALA A 816 15.20 -24.21 -8.36
N THR A 817 14.26 -23.25 -8.33
CA THR A 817 14.45 -21.90 -8.83
C THR A 817 15.88 -21.41 -8.58
N GLY A 818 16.59 -21.12 -9.67
CA GLY A 818 17.78 -20.27 -9.69
C GLY A 818 17.34 -18.87 -10.10
N ASP A 819 17.38 -17.96 -9.15
CA ASP A 819 17.24 -16.53 -9.38
C ASP A 819 18.52 -15.99 -10.05
N VAL A 820 18.33 -14.90 -10.77
CA VAL A 820 19.35 -14.16 -11.49
C VAL A 820 20.40 -13.65 -10.49
N ALA A 821 21.65 -14.08 -10.69
CA ALA A 821 22.82 -13.36 -10.22
C ALA A 821 23.10 -12.17 -11.17
N PRO A 822 23.56 -11.01 -10.67
CA PRO A 822 23.94 -9.88 -11.50
C PRO A 822 25.28 -10.18 -12.20
N GLU A 823 25.20 -10.37 -13.51
CA GLU A 823 26.31 -10.70 -14.41
C GLU A 823 27.12 -9.47 -14.83
N ALA A 824 28.38 -9.73 -15.16
CA ALA A 824 29.22 -8.85 -15.98
C ALA A 824 28.39 -8.24 -17.12
N ARG A 825 28.50 -6.92 -17.31
CA ARG A 825 27.73 -6.20 -18.33
C ARG A 825 27.90 -6.88 -19.69
N THR A 826 26.88 -7.61 -20.10
CA THR A 826 26.76 -8.21 -21.42
C THR A 826 26.62 -7.09 -22.46
N PRO A 827 26.91 -7.35 -23.74
CA PRO A 827 26.60 -6.41 -24.82
C PRO A 827 25.16 -5.90 -24.74
N ASP A 828 24.23 -6.73 -24.26
CA ASP A 828 22.83 -6.37 -24.04
C ASP A 828 22.64 -5.31 -22.95
N THR A 829 23.33 -5.41 -21.81
CA THR A 829 23.27 -4.34 -20.78
C THR A 829 23.94 -3.05 -21.22
N ALA A 830 25.05 -3.12 -21.97
CA ALA A 830 25.67 -1.93 -22.55
C ALA A 830 24.78 -1.28 -23.63
N ALA A 831 24.02 -2.09 -24.36
CA ALA A 831 23.03 -1.61 -25.33
C ALA A 831 21.82 -0.97 -24.63
N GLN A 832 21.33 -1.57 -23.54
CA GLN A 832 20.23 -1.04 -22.73
C GLN A 832 20.61 0.28 -22.04
N ASP A 833 21.82 0.37 -21.48
CA ASP A 833 22.35 1.61 -20.90
C ASP A 833 22.41 2.72 -21.96
N LEU A 834 22.93 2.40 -23.15
CA LEU A 834 23.06 3.37 -24.24
C LEU A 834 21.71 3.74 -24.86
N GLU A 835 20.76 2.80 -24.96
CA GLU A 835 19.38 3.09 -25.38
C GLU A 835 18.67 3.99 -24.36
N ALA A 836 18.89 3.79 -23.06
CA ALA A 836 18.36 4.66 -22.03
C ALA A 836 18.98 6.07 -22.09
N GLU A 837 20.29 6.19 -22.34
CA GLU A 837 20.96 7.47 -22.56
C GLU A 837 20.42 8.21 -23.81
N VAL A 838 20.23 7.50 -24.93
CA VAL A 838 19.65 8.07 -26.15
C VAL A 838 18.19 8.48 -25.94
N LEU A 839 17.39 7.68 -25.24
CA LEU A 839 15.99 7.98 -24.96
C LEU A 839 15.85 9.18 -24.01
N ALA A 840 16.70 9.27 -22.98
CA ALA A 840 16.76 10.44 -22.10
C ALA A 840 17.14 11.70 -22.90
N TRP A 841 18.11 11.59 -23.80
CA TRP A 841 18.51 12.68 -24.71
C TRP A 841 17.37 13.13 -25.65
N GLU A 842 16.56 12.20 -26.16
CA GLU A 842 15.36 12.51 -26.96
C GLU A 842 14.27 13.19 -26.12
N GLN A 843 14.10 12.79 -24.85
CA GLN A 843 13.08 13.32 -23.94
C GLN A 843 13.44 14.66 -23.31
N GLU A 844 14.72 15.05 -23.27
CA GLU A 844 15.17 16.39 -22.83
C GLU A 844 14.62 17.56 -23.69
N GLY A 845 13.91 17.27 -24.79
CA GLY A 845 12.76 18.06 -25.26
C GLY A 845 12.94 19.58 -25.35
N GLY A 846 13.69 20.07 -26.34
CA GLY A 846 13.75 21.48 -26.72
C GLY A 846 14.17 21.67 -28.19
N SER A 847 13.86 22.81 -28.79
CA SER A 847 14.23 23.16 -30.19
C SER A 847 15.75 23.31 -30.35
N LYS A 848 16.49 22.20 -30.37
CA LYS A 848 17.92 22.16 -30.68
C LYS A 848 18.13 22.38 -32.19
N PRO A 849 19.12 23.19 -32.61
CA PRO A 849 19.46 23.32 -34.03
C PRO A 849 19.87 21.97 -34.65
N THR A 850 19.49 21.71 -35.90
CA THR A 850 19.77 20.43 -36.61
C THR A 850 21.25 20.04 -36.58
N ASP A 851 22.17 21.01 -36.69
CA ASP A 851 23.62 20.78 -36.59
C ASP A 851 24.06 20.25 -35.23
N GLN A 852 23.40 20.68 -34.16
CA GLN A 852 23.67 20.21 -32.80
C GLN A 852 23.13 18.78 -32.63
N VAL A 853 21.90 18.53 -33.09
CA VAL A 853 21.29 17.19 -33.08
C VAL A 853 22.14 16.19 -33.87
N ARG A 854 22.66 16.60 -35.03
CA ARG A 854 23.55 15.78 -35.85
C ARG A 854 24.85 15.44 -35.13
N ARG A 855 25.51 16.40 -34.46
CA ARG A 855 26.74 16.15 -33.70
C ARG A 855 26.51 15.20 -32.52
N GLU A 856 25.43 15.41 -31.77
CA GLU A 856 25.08 14.60 -30.60
C GLU A 856 24.71 13.16 -31.04
N CYS A 857 23.89 13.01 -32.08
CA CYS A 857 23.58 11.70 -32.67
C CYS A 857 24.84 10.99 -33.23
N GLY A 858 25.77 11.74 -33.82
CA GLY A 858 27.06 11.21 -34.29
C GLY A 858 27.94 10.70 -33.14
N ALA A 859 27.92 11.36 -31.99
CA ALA A 859 28.63 10.90 -30.79
C ALA A 859 28.04 9.58 -30.27
N PHE A 860 26.71 9.47 -30.17
CA PHE A 860 26.03 8.22 -29.80
C PHE A 860 26.31 7.09 -30.79
N ALA A 861 26.34 7.36 -32.10
CA ALA A 861 26.67 6.36 -33.10
C ALA A 861 28.13 5.86 -32.98
N ALA A 862 29.07 6.74 -32.63
CA ALA A 862 30.48 6.38 -32.39
C ALA A 862 30.65 5.59 -31.09
N GLU A 863 29.91 5.96 -30.05
CA GLU A 863 29.90 5.28 -28.77
C GLU A 863 29.28 3.89 -28.85
N ALA A 864 28.13 3.76 -29.54
CA ALA A 864 27.50 2.47 -29.84
C ALA A 864 28.46 1.54 -30.58
N ARG A 865 29.18 2.07 -31.57
CA ARG A 865 30.19 1.31 -32.32
C ARG A 865 31.32 0.80 -31.43
N SER A 866 31.81 1.65 -30.52
CA SER A 866 32.88 1.31 -29.58
C SER A 866 32.45 0.28 -28.54
N ARG A 867 31.23 0.42 -28.00
CA ARG A 867 30.70 -0.42 -26.91
C ARG A 867 30.08 -1.74 -27.41
N LEU A 868 29.43 -1.72 -28.58
CA LEU A 868 28.55 -2.81 -29.06
C LEU A 868 29.05 -3.45 -30.37
N GLY A 869 29.97 -2.81 -31.08
CA GLY A 869 30.45 -3.24 -32.39
C GLY A 869 29.66 -2.66 -33.56
N ASP A 870 30.23 -2.78 -34.76
CA ASP A 870 29.69 -2.20 -36.01
C ASP A 870 28.38 -2.84 -36.48
N ASP A 871 28.20 -4.14 -36.25
CA ASP A 871 27.06 -4.92 -36.75
C ASP A 871 25.87 -4.95 -35.77
N HIS A 872 25.98 -4.30 -34.60
CA HIS A 872 24.93 -4.31 -33.59
C HIS A 872 23.70 -3.50 -34.06
N PRO A 873 22.45 -3.97 -33.85
CA PRO A 873 21.26 -3.29 -34.35
C PRO A 873 21.12 -1.82 -33.92
N LEU A 874 21.45 -1.50 -32.67
CA LEU A 874 21.46 -0.11 -32.18
C LEU A 874 22.49 0.76 -32.89
N THR A 875 23.71 0.23 -33.10
CA THR A 875 24.78 0.90 -33.83
C THR A 875 24.34 1.22 -35.26
N LEU A 876 23.73 0.25 -35.95
CA LEU A 876 23.23 0.42 -37.32
C LEU A 876 22.09 1.45 -37.39
N ARG A 877 21.15 1.43 -36.45
CA ARG A 877 20.05 2.41 -36.39
C ARG A 877 20.55 3.83 -36.15
N LEU A 878 21.48 4.03 -35.22
CA LEU A 878 22.07 5.34 -34.93
C LEU A 878 22.91 5.87 -36.11
N GLN A 879 23.63 4.99 -36.82
CA GLN A 879 24.34 5.37 -38.04
C GLN A 879 23.40 5.83 -39.15
N VAL A 880 22.24 5.15 -39.33
CA VAL A 880 21.20 5.57 -40.28
C VAL A 880 20.63 6.93 -39.89
N SER A 881 20.26 7.14 -38.62
CA SER A 881 19.75 8.43 -38.13
C SER A 881 20.76 9.56 -38.32
N HIS A 882 22.03 9.34 -37.96
CA HIS A 882 23.10 10.33 -38.15
C HIS A 882 23.32 10.68 -39.63
N ALA A 883 23.25 9.69 -40.53
CA ALA A 883 23.40 9.92 -41.97
C ALA A 883 22.22 10.72 -42.56
N LEU A 884 20.99 10.44 -42.12
CA LEU A 884 19.79 11.18 -42.55
C LEU A 884 19.79 12.63 -42.08
N LEU A 885 20.25 12.88 -40.85
CA LEU A 885 20.44 14.24 -40.31
C LEU A 885 21.47 15.06 -41.09
N GLY A 886 22.24 14.43 -42.00
CA GLY A 886 23.21 15.08 -42.86
C GLY A 886 22.83 15.23 -44.33
N CYS A 887 21.59 14.93 -44.70
CA CYS A 887 21.10 14.98 -46.08
C CYS A 887 21.12 16.37 -46.72
N ASP A 888 21.14 17.43 -45.91
CA ASP A 888 21.19 18.85 -46.31
C ASP A 888 22.57 19.29 -46.83
N SER A 889 23.64 18.56 -46.48
CA SER A 889 25.00 18.84 -46.92
C SER A 889 25.26 18.36 -48.36
N GLN A 890 26.21 19.00 -49.06
CA GLN A 890 26.52 18.67 -50.46
C GLN A 890 26.98 17.20 -50.59
N GLY A 891 26.21 16.37 -51.30
CA GLY A 891 26.45 14.92 -51.42
C GLY A 891 25.92 14.08 -50.25
N GLY A 892 25.25 14.70 -49.27
CA GLY A 892 24.69 14.06 -48.08
C GLY A 892 23.62 13.02 -48.39
N THR A 893 22.74 13.30 -49.36
CA THR A 893 21.69 12.35 -49.78
C THR A 893 22.27 11.06 -50.36
N GLU A 894 23.33 11.14 -51.18
CA GLU A 894 24.00 9.94 -51.72
C GLU A 894 24.73 9.15 -50.63
N HIS A 895 25.32 9.85 -49.66
CA HIS A 895 25.95 9.21 -48.51
C HIS A 895 24.91 8.49 -47.63
N ALA A 896 23.78 9.12 -47.34
CA ALA A 896 22.69 8.53 -46.57
C ALA A 896 22.11 7.28 -47.25
N VAL A 897 21.94 7.30 -48.58
CA VAL A 897 21.50 6.12 -49.34
C VAL A 897 22.47 4.95 -49.17
N ARG A 898 23.78 5.19 -49.28
CA ARG A 898 24.79 4.13 -49.08
C ARG A 898 24.78 3.56 -47.66
N VAL A 899 24.61 4.42 -46.65
CA VAL A 899 24.54 3.99 -45.24
C VAL A 899 23.28 3.18 -44.96
N VAL A 900 22.13 3.61 -45.49
CA VAL A 900 20.85 2.89 -45.35
C VAL A 900 20.90 1.53 -46.03
N ASP A 901 21.47 1.44 -47.24
CA ASP A 901 21.59 0.16 -47.95
C ASP A 901 22.58 -0.79 -47.27
N ALA A 902 23.67 -0.26 -46.69
CA ALA A 902 24.59 -1.07 -45.88
C ALA A 902 23.93 -1.58 -44.59
N ALA A 903 23.19 -0.72 -43.87
CA ALA A 903 22.49 -1.10 -42.64
C ALA A 903 21.33 -2.08 -42.90
N ALA A 904 20.69 -2.02 -44.07
CA ALA A 904 19.64 -2.95 -44.47
C ALA A 904 20.13 -4.41 -44.57
N VAL A 905 21.42 -4.63 -44.86
CA VAL A 905 22.01 -5.98 -44.86
C VAL A 905 22.00 -6.60 -43.45
N GLY A 906 22.21 -5.79 -42.41
CA GLY A 906 22.24 -6.25 -41.02
C GLY A 906 20.87 -6.23 -40.32
N LEU A 907 20.05 -5.21 -40.57
CA LEU A 907 18.73 -5.05 -39.94
C LEU A 907 17.59 -5.73 -40.71
N GLY A 908 17.79 -6.01 -41.99
CA GLY A 908 16.77 -6.46 -42.92
C GLY A 908 15.96 -5.31 -43.53
N ASP A 909 15.55 -5.46 -44.79
CA ASP A 909 14.78 -4.46 -45.54
C ASP A 909 13.40 -4.16 -44.93
N GLY A 910 12.87 -5.06 -44.10
CA GLY A 910 11.59 -4.93 -43.41
C GLY A 910 11.65 -4.14 -42.10
N HIS A 911 12.84 -3.77 -41.63
CA HIS A 911 13.00 -3.11 -40.34
C HIS A 911 12.44 -1.67 -40.39
N PRO A 912 11.67 -1.21 -39.37
CA PRO A 912 11.01 0.11 -39.39
C PRO A 912 11.95 1.28 -39.67
N THR A 913 13.15 1.27 -39.09
CA THR A 913 14.17 2.31 -39.33
C THR A 913 14.61 2.37 -40.81
N ILE A 914 14.74 1.22 -41.49
CA ILE A 914 15.14 1.16 -42.90
C ILE A 914 13.98 1.58 -43.81
N GLN A 915 12.76 1.13 -43.52
CA GLN A 915 11.56 1.53 -44.26
C GLN A 915 11.28 3.03 -44.14
N GLY A 916 11.40 3.58 -42.93
CA GLY A 916 11.27 5.02 -42.67
C GLY A 916 12.35 5.83 -43.39
N ALA A 917 13.61 5.41 -43.30
CA ALA A 917 14.74 6.06 -43.97
C ALA A 917 14.59 6.09 -45.50
N ARG A 918 14.19 4.97 -46.12
CA ARG A 918 13.96 4.89 -47.57
C ARG A 918 12.79 5.74 -48.03
N SER A 919 11.70 5.77 -47.25
CA SER A 919 10.55 6.62 -47.54
C SER A 919 10.93 8.09 -47.51
N LEU A 920 11.72 8.51 -46.52
CA LEU A 920 12.22 9.88 -46.40
C LEU A 920 13.18 10.24 -47.56
N LEU A 921 14.12 9.36 -47.91
CA LEU A 921 15.05 9.59 -49.02
C LEU A 921 14.33 9.61 -50.38
N ALA A 922 13.28 8.81 -50.57
CA ALA A 922 12.44 8.85 -51.76
C ALA A 922 11.67 10.17 -51.85
N ALA A 923 11.13 10.66 -50.72
CA ALA A 923 10.48 11.97 -50.65
C ALA A 923 11.47 13.11 -50.99
N LEU A 924 12.69 13.09 -50.42
CA LEU A 924 13.73 14.09 -50.70
C LEU A 924 14.20 14.10 -52.16
N ARG A 925 14.15 12.96 -52.87
CA ARG A 925 14.44 12.88 -54.31
C ARG A 925 13.31 13.38 -55.21
N SER A 926 12.09 13.46 -54.69
CA SER A 926 10.91 13.93 -55.43
C SER A 926 10.65 15.43 -55.30
N VAL A 927 11.39 16.12 -54.43
CA VAL A 927 11.34 17.56 -54.25
C VAL A 927 12.43 18.19 -55.13
N GLU A 928 12.05 18.88 -56.20
CA GLU A 928 13.00 19.73 -56.95
C GLU A 928 13.53 20.85 -56.03
N PRO A 929 14.81 21.22 -56.15
CA PRO A 929 15.44 22.16 -55.24
C PRO A 929 14.86 23.57 -55.40
N GLY A 930 14.15 24.04 -54.37
CA GLY A 930 13.63 25.40 -54.23
C GLY A 930 13.98 25.96 -52.87
#